data_AF-A0A1D6JNG3-F1
#
_entry.id   AF-A0A1D6JNG3-F1
#
_cell.length_a   1.000
_cell.length_b   1.000
_cell.length_c   1.000
_cell.angle_alpha   90.00
_cell.angle_beta   90.00
_cell.angle_gamma   90.00
#
_symmetry.space_group_name_H-M   'P 1'
#
loop_
_entity.id
_entity.type
_entity.pdbx_description
1 polymer ?
#
loop_
_entity_poly.entity_id
_entity_poly.type
_entity_poly.pdbx_seq_one_letter_code
_entity_poly.pdbx_strand_id
1 'polypeptide(L)'
;MHFNLISRLYLQIFLSTRWAILLNLHAEMFRTNTVEDILQVLIVFCVESLELDFALLFPERHTLLRVLPVLVVLATSSEKESESLYKRVKINRLLNVFKNDPVIPAFPDLHLSPAAILKELSSYFQNFSSQTRLLALQAPHEIQGRELQEYPRHYLILNHMGTIRADHDDFSIRFASAMDQMIRLKSSDGVYNDWSRDIKGNMYDIVVEGFQLLSRWTGRIWEQCAWKFSRPISDSQQNSMTCFDYEKVVRYNYTAEERRALLELIGYIKSIGLMMQHCDTLVSEALWETIHMEVQDFVQDKLDTMLRTTFRKKKDLSRILSDMRTLSADWMASTSKADPEQHSLHQETEEMRQNTFYPRPVAPTAAQIHCLQFLICELVSGGNLRKVGGLFGNSGSGIPVEDLKQLETFFYKLSFFLHILDYTATIGTLTDLGFLWFREFYLESSRVIQFPIECSLPWMLVGHVIESEDAGLLESILIPFDLYNDSAQHALTSLKQRFLYDEIEAEADLCFDLLAQKLNEIIFTYYKSCAASTLLDSSFTYACDDGDKYFVKPLRFDAIFKLRRVMVLGRTIDLRSIITQRMNKIFRENIDFLLERFENGDLCGVVELQQLLDILELTHQSISRFLELDSYSLMLSEMQENLSLVSYSSRISSQIWSEMQTDFLPNFILCNTTQRFVRSAKGTHHSSHRSSASTGKPYFYCGSHDLTMAYQGLAGLYRDFFGVPHMFAVVKLLGSRSLPAIIRALLDHISSKITGLLPKINALQEALPKSIGLLSFDGGIAEYGLAAISSFGCQKIVHEILTWEAKSEVKTEVLHDLKEIGSALYWMSILDIVLRGLVDLKELS
;
A
#
# COMPACT_ATOMS: atom_id res chain seq x y z
N MET A 1 25.14 -49.14 -19.68
CA MET A 1 23.67 -49.17 -19.87
C MET A 1 22.92 -49.76 -18.66
N HIS A 2 23.28 -50.94 -18.13
CA HIS A 2 22.58 -51.53 -16.98
C HIS A 2 22.56 -50.66 -15.70
N PHE A 3 23.66 -49.97 -15.38
CA PHE A 3 23.73 -49.08 -14.22
C PHE A 3 22.75 -47.88 -14.33
N ASN A 4 22.61 -47.30 -15.53
CA ASN A 4 21.67 -46.21 -15.78
C ASN A 4 20.20 -46.67 -15.72
N LEU A 5 19.92 -47.92 -16.10
CA LEU A 5 18.58 -48.49 -16.01
C LEU A 5 18.18 -48.73 -14.55
N ILE A 6 19.10 -49.28 -13.75
CA ILE A 6 18.92 -49.55 -12.32
C ILE A 6 18.76 -48.23 -11.55
N SER A 7 19.61 -47.24 -11.81
CA SER A 7 19.52 -45.92 -11.18
C SER A 7 18.20 -45.21 -11.50
N ARG A 8 17.73 -45.28 -12.75
CA ARG A 8 16.41 -44.74 -13.13
C ARG A 8 15.26 -45.46 -12.44
N LEU A 9 15.34 -46.79 -12.31
CA LEU A 9 14.33 -47.57 -11.61
C LEU A 9 14.27 -47.20 -10.11
N TYR A 10 15.42 -47.08 -9.45
CA TYR A 10 15.48 -46.64 -8.04
C TYR A 10 14.94 -45.22 -7.86
N LEU A 11 15.26 -44.30 -8.78
CA LEU A 11 14.73 -42.95 -8.74
C LEU A 11 13.22 -42.94 -8.91
N GLN A 12 12.68 -43.75 -9.83
CA GLN A 12 11.23 -43.85 -10.03
C GLN A 12 10.53 -44.45 -8.80
N ILE A 13 11.10 -45.47 -8.16
CA ILE A 13 10.58 -46.03 -6.91
C ILE A 13 10.61 -44.99 -5.80
N PHE A 14 11.72 -44.26 -5.65
CA PHE A 14 11.85 -43.20 -4.65
C PHE A 14 10.81 -42.08 -4.84
N LEU A 15 10.64 -41.59 -6.07
CA LEU A 15 9.70 -40.51 -6.37
C LEU A 15 8.22 -40.94 -6.29
N SER A 16 7.91 -42.21 -6.53
CA SER A 16 6.55 -42.75 -6.44
C SER A 16 6.15 -43.19 -5.03
N THR A 17 7.12 -43.44 -4.15
CA THR A 17 6.87 -43.89 -2.78
C THR A 17 6.70 -42.69 -1.86
N ARG A 18 5.48 -42.46 -1.39
CA ARG A 18 5.19 -41.43 -0.38
C ARG A 18 5.95 -41.75 0.92
N TRP A 19 6.49 -40.71 1.57
CA TRP A 19 7.31 -40.85 2.79
C TRP A 19 8.58 -41.72 2.65
N ALA A 20 9.10 -41.94 1.43
CA ALA A 20 10.28 -42.79 1.21
C ALA A 20 11.48 -42.44 2.12
N ILE A 21 11.76 -41.14 2.31
CA ILE A 21 12.84 -40.67 3.17
C ILE A 21 12.64 -41.13 4.62
N LEU A 22 11.42 -40.93 5.16
CA LEU A 22 11.10 -41.28 6.55
C LEU A 22 11.09 -42.80 6.75
N LEU A 23 10.57 -43.57 5.79
CA LEU A 23 10.56 -45.02 5.82
C LEU A 23 11.98 -45.60 5.80
N ASN A 24 12.86 -45.06 4.95
CA ASN A 24 14.27 -45.46 4.89
C ASN A 24 15.00 -45.09 6.19
N LEU A 25 14.74 -43.90 6.74
CA LEU A 25 15.31 -43.47 8.03
C LEU A 25 14.91 -44.43 9.15
N HIS A 26 13.62 -44.76 9.26
CA HIS A 26 13.12 -45.71 10.25
C HIS A 26 13.78 -47.09 10.09
N ALA A 27 13.90 -47.60 8.87
CA ALA A 27 14.55 -48.90 8.61
C ALA A 27 16.03 -48.94 9.06
N GLU A 28 16.77 -47.82 8.92
CA GLU A 28 18.15 -47.72 9.39
C GLU A 28 18.24 -47.55 10.91
N MET A 29 17.32 -46.79 11.53
CA MET A 29 17.29 -46.56 12.98
C MET A 29 17.15 -47.86 13.78
N PHE A 30 16.36 -48.82 13.30
CA PHE A 30 16.18 -50.12 13.94
C PHE A 30 17.42 -51.02 13.92
N ARG A 31 18.47 -50.68 13.15
CA ARG A 31 19.75 -51.40 13.18
C ARG A 31 20.60 -51.04 14.40
N THR A 32 20.24 -49.98 15.13
CA THR A 32 21.01 -49.43 16.23
C THR A 32 20.27 -49.54 17.57
N ASN A 33 20.91 -50.15 18.58
CA ASN A 33 20.29 -50.56 19.85
C ASN A 33 19.96 -49.42 20.85
N THR A 34 20.02 -48.15 20.46
CA THR A 34 19.87 -47.00 21.39
C THR A 34 19.05 -45.83 20.84
N VAL A 35 18.39 -45.98 19.69
CA VAL A 35 17.74 -44.85 19.03
C VAL A 35 16.49 -44.37 19.76
N GLU A 36 15.72 -45.30 20.34
CA GLU A 36 14.51 -44.97 21.08
C GLU A 36 14.78 -44.03 22.26
N ASP A 37 15.89 -44.24 22.98
CA ASP A 37 16.31 -43.38 24.08
C ASP A 37 16.55 -41.94 23.58
N ILE A 38 17.18 -41.80 22.41
CA ILE A 38 17.49 -40.50 21.79
C ILE A 38 16.19 -39.81 21.37
N LEU A 39 15.28 -40.52 20.72
CA LEU A 39 13.98 -39.98 20.31
C LEU A 39 13.17 -39.46 21.50
N GLN A 40 13.12 -40.22 22.59
CA GLN A 40 12.42 -39.78 23.81
C GLN A 40 13.03 -38.52 24.42
N VAL A 41 14.36 -38.41 24.42
CA VAL A 41 15.06 -37.21 24.92
C VAL A 41 14.76 -36.00 24.03
N LEU A 42 14.78 -36.17 22.71
CA LEU A 42 14.43 -35.12 21.75
C LEU A 42 12.97 -34.66 21.93
N ILE A 43 12.03 -35.60 22.12
CA ILE A 43 10.62 -35.25 22.37
C ILE A 43 10.48 -34.43 23.65
N VAL A 44 11.16 -34.85 24.74
CA VAL A 44 11.11 -34.09 25.99
C VAL A 44 11.71 -32.69 25.81
N PHE A 45 12.86 -32.58 25.14
CA PHE A 45 13.49 -31.30 24.83
C PHE A 45 12.55 -30.38 24.02
N CYS A 46 11.90 -30.91 22.98
CA CYS A 46 10.94 -30.13 22.18
C CYS A 46 9.78 -29.63 23.04
N VAL A 47 9.18 -30.50 23.88
CA VAL A 47 8.04 -30.12 24.72
C VAL A 47 8.44 -29.12 25.81
N GLU A 48 9.57 -29.32 26.47
CA GLU A 48 10.07 -28.39 27.50
C GLU A 48 10.41 -27.02 26.90
N SER A 49 11.07 -27.00 25.74
CA SER A 49 11.40 -25.76 25.05
C SER A 49 10.14 -25.01 24.59
N LEU A 50 9.14 -25.71 24.06
CA LEU A 50 7.86 -25.11 23.63
C LEU A 50 7.00 -24.57 24.80
N GLU A 51 7.19 -25.09 26.01
CA GLU A 51 6.53 -24.57 27.22
C GLU A 51 7.29 -23.37 27.82
N LEU A 52 8.57 -23.20 27.48
CA LEU A 52 9.45 -22.09 27.92
C LEU A 52 9.49 -20.99 26.85
N ASP A 53 8.37 -20.26 26.71
CA ASP A 53 8.16 -19.28 25.63
C ASP A 53 9.18 -18.13 25.56
N PHE A 54 9.93 -17.80 26.62
CA PHE A 54 10.81 -16.63 26.64
C PHE A 54 12.15 -16.82 25.92
N ALA A 55 12.56 -18.05 25.66
CA ALA A 55 13.90 -18.36 25.15
C ALA A 55 13.94 -18.60 23.63
N LEU A 56 12.78 -18.76 22.98
CA LEU A 56 12.70 -19.16 21.58
C LEU A 56 12.25 -18.01 20.69
N LEU A 57 12.90 -17.90 19.53
CA LEU A 57 12.37 -17.10 18.43
C LEU A 57 11.39 -17.94 17.58
N PHE A 58 10.52 -17.26 16.82
CA PHE A 58 9.48 -17.93 16.01
C PHE A 58 10.02 -19.01 15.06
N PRO A 59 11.21 -18.88 14.41
CA PRO A 59 11.70 -19.92 13.51
C PRO A 59 12.01 -21.22 14.26
N GLU A 60 12.53 -21.09 15.48
CA GLU A 60 12.87 -22.22 16.35
C GLU A 60 11.59 -22.88 16.86
N ARG A 61 10.64 -22.07 17.38
CA ARG A 61 9.31 -22.54 17.80
C ARG A 61 8.62 -23.33 16.69
N HIS A 62 8.52 -22.78 15.48
CA HIS A 62 7.89 -23.45 14.34
C HIS A 62 8.65 -24.73 13.94
N THR A 63 9.97 -24.75 14.05
CA THR A 63 10.77 -25.95 13.77
C THR A 63 10.47 -27.07 14.77
N LEU A 64 10.42 -26.77 16.08
CA LEU A 64 10.07 -27.74 17.10
C LEU A 64 8.66 -28.30 16.89
N LEU A 65 7.69 -27.43 16.56
CA LEU A 65 6.31 -27.82 16.27
C LEU A 65 6.20 -28.75 15.04
N ARG A 66 6.99 -28.52 13.98
CA ARG A 66 7.03 -29.37 12.77
C ARG A 66 7.61 -30.75 13.03
N VAL A 67 8.68 -30.82 13.84
CA VAL A 67 9.44 -32.04 14.07
C VAL A 67 8.74 -32.96 15.09
N LEU A 68 8.06 -32.39 16.09
CA LEU A 68 7.45 -33.13 17.20
C LEU A 68 6.48 -34.25 16.77
N PRO A 69 5.52 -34.05 15.85
CA PRO A 69 4.62 -35.12 15.39
C PRO A 69 5.36 -36.32 14.79
N VAL A 70 6.41 -36.05 14.01
CA VAL A 70 7.22 -37.08 13.34
C VAL A 70 8.03 -37.86 14.37
N LEU A 71 8.65 -37.18 15.35
CA LEU A 71 9.38 -37.86 16.43
C LEU A 71 8.46 -38.77 17.25
N VAL A 72 7.24 -38.32 17.55
CA VAL A 72 6.26 -39.13 18.30
C VAL A 72 5.92 -40.42 17.55
N VAL A 73 5.71 -40.36 16.23
CA VAL A 73 5.45 -41.57 15.42
C VAL A 73 6.65 -42.50 15.44
N LEU A 74 7.87 -41.99 15.22
CA LEU A 74 9.09 -42.79 15.21
C LEU A 74 9.36 -43.47 16.57
N ALA A 75 9.08 -42.77 17.67
CA ALA A 75 9.28 -43.28 19.04
C ALA A 75 8.20 -44.28 19.51
N THR A 76 7.16 -44.53 18.69
CA THR A 76 6.06 -45.46 18.99
C THR A 76 6.19 -46.74 18.17
N SER A 77 7.39 -47.30 18.21
CA SER A 77 7.79 -48.47 17.46
C SER A 77 7.21 -49.77 18.06
N SER A 78 6.88 -49.79 19.35
CA SER A 78 6.24 -50.91 20.06
C SER A 78 5.26 -50.42 21.15
N GLU A 79 4.30 -51.25 21.58
CA GLU A 79 3.42 -50.94 22.71
C GLU A 79 4.20 -50.60 23.99
N LYS A 80 5.26 -51.36 24.30
CA LYS A 80 6.10 -51.11 25.47
C LYS A 80 6.80 -49.74 25.42
N GLU A 81 7.27 -49.36 24.24
CA GLU A 81 7.95 -48.09 24.02
C GLU A 81 6.97 -46.92 24.09
N SER A 82 5.77 -47.09 23.53
CA SER A 82 4.69 -46.10 23.64
C SER A 82 4.32 -45.80 25.10
N GLU A 83 4.16 -46.84 25.94
CA GLU A 83 3.90 -46.65 27.36
C GLU A 83 5.06 -45.94 28.07
N SER A 84 6.30 -46.28 27.71
CA SER A 84 7.49 -45.66 28.30
C SER A 84 7.58 -44.16 27.96
N LEU A 85 7.31 -43.80 26.71
CA LEU A 85 7.25 -42.42 26.23
C LEU A 85 6.16 -41.64 26.96
N TYR A 86 4.95 -42.19 27.05
CA TYR A 86 3.82 -41.51 27.68
C TYR A 86 3.96 -41.37 29.20
N LYS A 87 4.65 -42.30 29.87
CA LYS A 87 5.03 -42.15 31.28
C LYS A 87 6.05 -41.02 31.46
N ARG A 88 6.99 -40.87 30.53
CA ARG A 88 8.07 -39.87 30.60
C ARG A 88 7.60 -38.45 30.28
N VAL A 89 6.91 -38.25 29.16
CA VAL A 89 6.49 -36.93 28.67
C VAL A 89 5.13 -36.50 29.24
N LYS A 90 4.29 -37.46 29.64
CA LYS A 90 2.84 -37.32 29.88
C LYS A 90 2.09 -37.03 28.59
N ILE A 91 1.30 -37.99 28.11
CA ILE A 91 0.50 -37.86 26.89
C ILE A 91 -0.38 -36.61 26.83
N ASN A 92 -0.88 -36.13 27.98
CA ASN A 92 -1.71 -34.91 28.02
C ASN A 92 -0.92 -33.64 27.66
N ARG A 93 0.39 -33.57 27.94
CA ARG A 93 1.23 -32.44 27.52
C ARG A 93 1.35 -32.41 25.99
N LEU A 94 1.62 -33.56 25.37
CA LEU A 94 1.66 -33.69 23.91
C LEU A 94 0.32 -33.33 23.26
N LEU A 95 -0.79 -33.81 23.83
CA LEU A 95 -2.14 -33.47 23.35
C LEU A 95 -2.42 -31.97 23.45
N ASN A 96 -1.98 -31.31 24.51
CA ASN A 96 -2.16 -29.86 24.67
C ASN A 96 -1.35 -29.09 23.62
N VAL A 97 -0.09 -29.45 23.36
CA VAL A 97 0.72 -28.82 22.32
C VAL A 97 0.04 -28.93 20.95
N PHE A 98 -0.37 -30.14 20.54
CA PHE A 98 -1.03 -30.34 19.24
C PHE A 98 -2.42 -29.71 19.14
N LYS A 99 -3.11 -29.48 20.27
CA LYS A 99 -4.38 -28.76 20.31
C LYS A 99 -4.20 -27.24 20.27
N ASN A 100 -3.16 -26.71 20.90
CA ASN A 100 -2.91 -25.27 20.87
C ASN A 100 -2.47 -24.83 19.47
N ASP A 101 -1.66 -25.65 18.79
CA ASP A 101 -1.10 -25.37 17.47
C ASP A 101 -1.60 -26.40 16.41
N PRO A 102 -2.90 -26.41 16.05
CA PRO A 102 -3.46 -27.39 15.11
C PRO A 102 -3.00 -27.17 13.65
N VAL A 103 -2.52 -25.97 13.33
CA VAL A 103 -2.01 -25.57 12.03
C VAL A 103 -0.67 -24.88 12.22
N ILE A 104 0.38 -25.45 11.62
CA ILE A 104 1.76 -24.99 11.81
C ILE A 104 2.30 -24.48 10.47
N PRO A 105 2.92 -23.29 10.46
CA PRO A 105 3.70 -22.80 9.32
C PRO A 105 4.80 -23.77 8.90
N ALA A 106 4.89 -24.12 7.60
CA ALA A 106 5.90 -25.05 7.11
C ALA A 106 6.84 -24.46 6.07
N PHE A 107 6.29 -24.13 4.92
CA PHE A 107 6.95 -23.34 3.88
C PHE A 107 6.02 -22.16 3.54
N PRO A 108 6.49 -21.11 2.85
CA PRO A 108 5.73 -19.87 2.66
C PRO A 108 4.23 -20.04 2.33
N ASP A 109 3.91 -20.93 1.40
CA ASP A 109 2.55 -21.23 0.95
C ASP A 109 2.08 -22.64 1.33
N LEU A 110 2.76 -23.29 2.27
CA LEU A 110 2.41 -24.64 2.75
C LEU A 110 2.27 -24.64 4.27
N HIS A 111 1.13 -25.17 4.73
CA HIS A 111 0.88 -25.42 6.14
C HIS A 111 0.97 -26.93 6.44
N LEU A 112 1.28 -27.24 7.69
CA LEU A 112 1.22 -28.59 8.22
C LEU A 112 0.18 -28.67 9.33
N SER A 113 -0.40 -29.84 9.52
CA SER A 113 -1.24 -30.11 10.69
C SER A 113 -0.72 -31.34 11.44
N PRO A 114 -0.41 -31.23 12.74
CA PRO A 114 -0.02 -32.37 13.55
C PRO A 114 -1.00 -33.54 13.42
N ALA A 115 -2.30 -33.26 13.53
CA ALA A 115 -3.33 -34.30 13.43
C ALA A 115 -3.33 -34.99 12.07
N ALA A 116 -3.19 -34.23 10.97
CA ALA A 116 -3.11 -34.80 9.62
C ALA A 116 -1.85 -35.65 9.42
N ILE A 117 -0.69 -35.17 9.89
CA ILE A 117 0.58 -35.93 9.83
C ILE A 117 0.44 -37.25 10.58
N LEU A 118 -0.05 -37.22 11.83
CA LEU A 118 -0.21 -38.42 12.65
C LEU A 118 -1.17 -39.44 11.98
N LYS A 119 -2.30 -38.98 11.44
CA LYS A 119 -3.25 -39.83 10.72
C LYS A 119 -2.64 -40.43 9.46
N GLU A 120 -1.96 -39.64 8.66
CA GLU A 120 -1.36 -40.10 7.41
C GLU A 120 -0.25 -41.12 7.66
N LEU A 121 0.65 -40.84 8.62
CA LEU A 121 1.74 -41.74 8.99
C LEU A 121 1.23 -43.04 9.63
N SER A 122 0.08 -43.04 10.31
CA SER A 122 -0.48 -44.26 10.92
C SER A 122 -0.69 -45.42 9.94
N SER A 123 -0.92 -45.11 8.65
CA SER A 123 -1.07 -46.12 7.60
C SER A 123 0.25 -46.80 7.22
N TYR A 124 1.37 -46.14 7.45
CA TYR A 124 2.72 -46.63 7.14
C TYR A 124 3.40 -47.26 8.36
N PHE A 125 3.03 -46.84 9.57
CA PHE A 125 3.59 -47.32 10.84
C PHE A 125 2.54 -48.11 11.63
N GLN A 126 2.45 -49.42 11.38
CA GLN A 126 1.44 -50.31 11.98
C GLN A 126 1.39 -50.24 13.51
N ASN A 127 2.54 -50.08 14.16
CA ASN A 127 2.60 -50.04 15.63
C ASN A 127 2.07 -48.72 16.22
N PHE A 128 2.05 -47.64 15.44
CA PHE A 128 1.43 -46.37 15.83
C PHE A 128 -0.09 -46.38 15.61
N SER A 129 -0.61 -47.21 14.70
CA SER A 129 -2.05 -47.28 14.39
C SER A 129 -2.94 -47.64 15.59
N SER A 130 -2.36 -48.25 16.64
CA SER A 130 -3.05 -48.57 17.90
C SER A 130 -3.29 -47.33 18.80
N GLN A 131 -2.67 -46.18 18.51
CA GLN A 131 -2.71 -44.97 19.34
C GLN A 131 -3.95 -44.11 19.11
N THR A 132 -5.12 -44.66 19.47
CA THR A 132 -6.45 -44.03 19.29
C THR A 132 -6.56 -42.62 19.88
N ARG A 133 -5.91 -42.32 21.01
CA ARG A 133 -5.98 -40.99 21.64
C ARG A 133 -5.35 -39.87 20.81
N LEU A 134 -4.23 -40.14 20.13
CA LEU A 134 -3.55 -39.19 19.26
C LEU A 134 -4.24 -39.09 17.90
N LEU A 135 -4.76 -40.21 17.40
CA LEU A 135 -5.52 -40.27 16.14
C LEU A 135 -6.92 -39.64 16.25
N ALA A 136 -7.44 -39.45 17.47
CA ALA A 136 -8.68 -38.74 17.73
C ALA A 136 -8.56 -37.21 17.61
N LEU A 137 -7.36 -36.66 17.42
CA LEU A 137 -7.18 -35.23 17.16
C LEU A 137 -7.85 -34.86 15.83
N GLN A 138 -8.54 -33.73 15.82
CA GLN A 138 -9.24 -33.22 14.64
C GLN A 138 -8.24 -32.54 13.70
N ALA A 139 -8.28 -32.94 12.43
CA ALA A 139 -7.58 -32.22 11.37
C ALA A 139 -8.27 -30.87 11.12
N PRO A 140 -7.60 -29.88 10.50
CA PRO A 140 -8.12 -28.52 10.40
C PRO A 140 -9.52 -28.48 9.79
N HIS A 141 -9.76 -29.22 8.70
CA HIS A 141 -11.09 -29.30 8.06
C HIS A 141 -12.19 -29.97 8.90
N GLU A 142 -11.82 -30.79 9.89
CA GLU A 142 -12.74 -31.53 10.76
C GLU A 142 -13.12 -30.74 12.02
N ILE A 143 -12.42 -29.65 12.34
CA ILE A 143 -12.70 -28.84 13.53
C ILE A 143 -14.10 -28.23 13.40
N GLN A 144 -14.98 -28.52 14.37
CA GLN A 144 -16.37 -28.07 14.44
C GLN A 144 -16.72 -27.54 15.84
N GLY A 145 -17.81 -26.76 15.96
CA GLY A 145 -18.35 -26.33 17.25
C GLY A 145 -17.58 -25.16 17.90
N ARG A 146 -17.31 -25.23 19.21
CA ARG A 146 -16.68 -24.14 19.99
C ARG A 146 -15.25 -23.83 19.54
N GLU A 147 -14.47 -24.86 19.21
CA GLU A 147 -13.08 -24.72 18.75
C GLU A 147 -12.98 -23.90 17.46
N LEU A 148 -13.98 -23.98 16.58
CA LEU A 148 -14.08 -23.17 15.36
C LEU A 148 -14.21 -21.67 15.66
N GLN A 149 -14.72 -21.28 16.83
CA GLN A 149 -14.84 -19.89 17.25
C GLN A 149 -13.61 -19.40 18.03
N GLU A 150 -12.88 -20.31 18.68
CA GLU A 150 -11.70 -20.00 19.50
C GLU A 150 -10.43 -19.86 18.67
N TYR A 151 -10.17 -20.77 17.71
CA TYR A 151 -8.93 -20.68 16.91
C TYR A 151 -8.82 -19.39 16.07
N PRO A 152 -9.87 -18.87 15.41
CA PRO A 152 -9.77 -17.58 14.75
C PRO A 152 -9.40 -16.44 15.71
N ARG A 153 -9.80 -16.50 16.99
CA ARG A 153 -9.35 -15.52 18.00
C ARG A 153 -7.86 -15.60 18.28
N HIS A 154 -7.30 -16.79 18.18
CA HIS A 154 -5.87 -17.02 18.37
C HIS A 154 -5.05 -16.59 17.14
N TYR A 155 -5.41 -17.09 15.94
CA TYR A 155 -4.63 -16.93 14.71
C TYR A 155 -4.81 -15.57 14.01
N LEU A 156 -6.00 -14.95 14.08
CA LEU A 156 -6.24 -13.71 13.33
C LEU A 156 -5.65 -12.51 14.04
N ILE A 157 -4.77 -11.78 13.35
CA ILE A 157 -4.06 -10.57 13.80
C ILE A 157 -5.04 -9.51 14.31
N LEU A 158 -6.22 -9.41 13.68
CA LEU A 158 -7.27 -8.45 14.04
C LEU A 158 -7.60 -8.46 15.54
N ASN A 159 -7.61 -9.65 16.16
CA ASN A 159 -7.97 -9.82 17.57
C ASN A 159 -6.87 -9.37 18.55
N HIS A 160 -5.63 -9.22 18.06
CA HIS A 160 -4.46 -8.83 18.86
C HIS A 160 -3.99 -7.41 18.55
N MET A 161 -4.66 -6.73 17.61
CA MET A 161 -4.22 -5.42 17.15
C MET A 161 -4.21 -4.36 18.27
N GLY A 162 -5.15 -4.44 19.22
CA GLY A 162 -5.17 -3.55 20.38
C GLY A 162 -3.90 -3.66 21.24
N THR A 163 -3.46 -4.90 21.52
CA THR A 163 -2.22 -5.15 22.27
C THR A 163 -0.98 -4.81 21.44
N ILE A 164 -0.98 -5.13 20.15
CA ILE A 164 0.16 -4.85 19.25
C ILE A 164 0.44 -3.34 19.19
N ARG A 165 -0.61 -2.52 19.02
CA ARG A 165 -0.46 -1.05 19.00
C ARG A 165 0.11 -0.51 20.31
N ALA A 166 -0.40 -0.99 21.44
CA ALA A 166 0.08 -0.58 22.75
C ALA A 166 1.55 -0.98 22.98
N ASP A 167 1.90 -2.22 22.63
CA ASP A 167 3.27 -2.74 22.75
C ASP A 167 4.24 -1.98 21.82
N HIS A 168 3.81 -1.65 20.60
CA HIS A 168 4.59 -0.85 19.65
C HIS A 168 4.90 0.54 20.21
N ASP A 169 3.88 1.25 20.69
CA ASP A 169 4.03 2.63 21.17
C ASP A 169 4.90 2.68 22.43
N ASP A 170 4.65 1.79 23.37
CA ASP A 170 5.44 1.67 24.61
C ASP A 170 6.90 1.32 24.32
N PHE A 171 7.14 0.30 23.48
CA PHE A 171 8.50 -0.10 23.10
C PHE A 171 9.23 1.04 22.38
N SER A 172 8.58 1.70 21.41
CA SER A 172 9.21 2.77 20.62
C SER A 172 9.66 3.94 21.50
N ILE A 173 8.84 4.32 22.49
CA ILE A 173 9.16 5.39 23.45
C ILE A 173 10.32 4.95 24.37
N ARG A 174 10.25 3.74 24.94
CA ARG A 174 11.30 3.22 25.84
C ARG A 174 12.63 3.04 25.11
N PHE A 175 12.61 2.50 23.90
CA PHE A 175 13.78 2.33 23.05
C PHE A 175 14.43 3.67 22.74
N ALA A 176 13.66 4.67 22.29
CA ALA A 176 14.18 6.01 22.01
C ALA A 176 14.80 6.66 23.25
N SER A 177 14.15 6.53 24.41
CA SER A 177 14.66 7.02 25.70
C SER A 177 15.98 6.34 26.10
N ALA A 178 16.06 5.02 25.99
CA ALA A 178 17.27 4.27 26.30
C ALA A 178 18.42 4.60 25.34
N MET A 179 18.11 4.82 24.06
CA MET A 179 19.09 5.27 23.07
C MET A 179 19.65 6.65 23.39
N ASP A 180 18.81 7.61 23.79
CA ASP A 180 19.27 8.94 24.23
C ASP A 180 20.21 8.83 25.45
N GLN A 181 19.88 7.97 26.42
CA GLN A 181 20.76 7.70 27.57
C GLN A 181 22.09 7.08 27.14
N MET A 182 22.07 6.14 26.18
CA MET A 182 23.29 5.51 25.64
C MET A 182 24.19 6.52 24.92
N ILE A 183 23.60 7.43 24.13
CA ILE A 183 24.34 8.49 23.43
C ILE A 183 24.99 9.44 24.45
N ARG A 184 24.26 9.85 25.50
CA ARG A 184 24.80 10.67 26.59
C ARG A 184 25.94 9.97 27.32
N LEU A 185 25.81 8.67 27.59
CA LEU A 185 26.86 7.88 28.22
C LEU A 185 28.15 7.92 27.42
N LYS A 186 28.10 7.76 26.09
CA LYS A 186 29.29 7.84 25.21
C LYS A 186 29.94 9.21 25.19
N SER A 187 29.19 10.27 25.48
CA SER A 187 29.71 11.65 25.54
C SER A 187 30.33 12.01 26.89
N SER A 188 30.12 11.20 27.93
CA SER A 188 30.68 11.42 29.27
C SER A 188 32.00 10.67 29.43
N ASP A 189 33.07 11.37 29.82
CA ASP A 189 34.38 10.76 30.07
C ASP A 189 34.33 9.73 31.22
N GLY A 190 34.29 8.44 30.86
CA GLY A 190 35.14 7.39 31.41
C GLY A 190 34.99 6.92 32.86
N VAL A 191 34.13 7.49 33.71
CA VAL A 191 33.95 6.96 35.07
C VAL A 191 32.92 5.83 35.08
N TYR A 192 33.40 4.61 35.31
CA TYR A 192 32.60 3.40 35.46
C TYR A 192 31.81 3.46 36.78
N ASN A 193 30.63 4.05 36.74
CA ASN A 193 29.71 4.15 37.88
C ASN A 193 28.57 3.13 37.75
N ASP A 194 27.91 2.80 38.86
CA ASP A 194 26.70 1.95 38.87
C ASP A 194 25.65 2.40 37.83
N TRP A 195 25.52 3.71 37.66
CA TRP A 195 24.68 4.33 36.62
C TRP A 195 25.01 3.88 35.19
N SER A 196 26.29 3.72 34.85
CA SER A 196 26.70 3.22 33.52
C SER A 196 26.30 1.76 33.33
N ARG A 197 26.40 0.94 34.38
CA ARG A 197 26.01 -0.47 34.33
C ARG A 197 24.50 -0.60 34.15
N ASP A 198 23.73 0.19 34.89
CA ASP A 198 22.27 0.18 34.83
C ASP A 198 21.76 0.58 33.43
N ILE A 199 22.38 1.59 32.79
CA ILE A 199 22.03 1.98 31.41
C ILE A 199 22.34 0.87 30.40
N LYS A 200 23.51 0.24 30.50
CA LYS A 200 23.90 -0.86 29.60
C LYS A 200 23.03 -2.10 29.80
N GLY A 201 22.67 -2.41 31.04
CA GLY A 201 21.72 -3.47 31.39
C GLY A 201 20.32 -3.20 30.84
N ASN A 202 19.80 -1.99 31.04
CA ASN A 202 18.49 -1.58 30.50
C ASN A 202 18.47 -1.66 28.97
N MET A 203 19.55 -1.26 28.28
CA MET A 203 19.65 -1.42 26.82
C MET A 203 19.65 -2.90 26.41
N TYR A 204 20.35 -3.77 27.13
CA TYR A 204 20.32 -5.21 26.89
C TYR A 204 18.90 -5.77 27.01
N ASP A 205 18.17 -5.42 28.07
CA ASP A 205 16.80 -5.88 28.29
C ASP A 205 15.85 -5.40 27.18
N ILE A 206 15.99 -4.13 26.75
CA ILE A 206 15.23 -3.56 25.64
C ILE A 206 15.53 -4.27 24.31
N VAL A 207 16.80 -4.64 24.05
CA VAL A 207 17.16 -5.39 22.83
C VAL A 207 16.55 -6.80 22.85
N VAL A 208 16.62 -7.50 23.98
CA VAL A 208 16.00 -8.82 24.16
C VAL A 208 14.49 -8.73 23.91
N GLU A 209 13.84 -7.74 24.51
CA GLU A 209 12.42 -7.48 24.32
C GLU A 209 12.09 -7.18 22.85
N GLY A 210 12.90 -6.35 22.18
CA GLY A 210 12.72 -6.03 20.76
C GLY A 210 12.78 -7.26 19.86
N PHE A 211 13.72 -8.18 20.11
CA PHE A 211 13.77 -9.45 19.38
C PHE A 211 12.55 -10.33 19.64
N GLN A 212 12.13 -10.46 20.90
CA GLN A 212 10.94 -11.23 21.25
C GLN A 212 9.68 -10.60 20.63
N LEU A 213 9.60 -9.28 20.59
CA LEU A 213 8.48 -8.52 20.03
C LEU A 213 8.36 -8.75 18.53
N LEU A 214 9.45 -8.51 17.78
CA LEU A 214 9.53 -8.76 16.34
C LEU A 214 9.25 -10.23 16.02
N SER A 215 9.83 -11.15 16.80
CA SER A 215 9.60 -12.58 16.66
C SER A 215 8.13 -12.96 16.79
N ARG A 216 7.46 -12.49 17.84
CA ARG A 216 6.05 -12.75 18.09
C ARG A 216 5.17 -12.17 17.00
N TRP A 217 5.47 -10.98 16.49
CA TRP A 217 4.70 -10.33 15.43
C TRP A 217 4.86 -11.01 14.08
N THR A 218 6.09 -11.30 13.67
CA THR A 218 6.39 -12.01 12.42
C THR A 218 5.85 -13.45 12.46
N GLY A 219 5.99 -14.14 13.59
CA GLY A 219 5.40 -15.46 13.83
C GLY A 219 3.88 -15.45 13.64
N ARG A 220 3.18 -14.43 14.17
CA ARG A 220 1.72 -14.27 13.99
C ARG A 220 1.30 -14.08 12.54
N ILE A 221 2.08 -13.36 11.73
CA ILE A 221 1.79 -13.23 10.29
C ILE A 221 1.87 -14.61 9.62
N TRP A 222 2.93 -15.37 9.91
CA TRP A 222 3.09 -16.75 9.42
C TRP A 222 1.92 -17.66 9.84
N GLU A 223 1.56 -17.63 11.12
CA GLU A 223 0.47 -18.40 11.71
C GLU A 223 -0.88 -18.06 11.04
N GLN A 224 -1.20 -16.77 10.86
CA GLN A 224 -2.41 -16.35 10.17
C GLN A 224 -2.44 -16.87 8.72
N CYS A 225 -1.33 -16.78 7.98
CA CYS A 225 -1.26 -17.27 6.60
C CYS A 225 -1.48 -18.79 6.56
N ALA A 226 -0.81 -19.55 7.43
CA ALA A 226 -0.99 -21.00 7.53
C ALA A 226 -2.44 -21.37 7.85
N TRP A 227 -3.08 -20.65 8.78
CA TRP A 227 -4.49 -20.82 9.12
C TRP A 227 -5.41 -20.57 7.91
N LYS A 228 -5.20 -19.47 7.19
CA LYS A 228 -5.98 -19.13 5.98
C LYS A 228 -5.79 -20.16 4.87
N PHE A 229 -4.57 -20.64 4.63
CA PHE A 229 -4.28 -21.71 3.67
C PHE A 229 -4.97 -23.05 4.03
N SER A 230 -5.13 -23.33 5.32
CA SER A 230 -5.83 -24.54 5.77
C SER A 230 -7.36 -24.49 5.59
N ARG A 231 -7.91 -23.31 5.29
CA ARG A 231 -9.36 -23.04 5.21
C ARG A 231 -9.70 -22.22 3.96
N PRO A 232 -9.71 -22.85 2.76
CA PRO A 232 -10.24 -22.21 1.56
C PRO A 232 -11.72 -21.84 1.71
N ILE A 233 -12.13 -20.72 1.13
CA ILE A 233 -13.55 -20.34 1.03
C ILE A 233 -14.30 -21.36 0.16
N SER A 234 -15.52 -21.71 0.58
CA SER A 234 -16.38 -22.67 -0.13
C SER A 234 -17.02 -22.05 -1.39
N ASP A 235 -17.16 -22.85 -2.45
CA ASP A 235 -17.72 -22.45 -3.75
C ASP A 235 -19.18 -21.94 -3.69
N SER A 236 -19.90 -22.20 -2.59
CA SER A 236 -21.30 -21.77 -2.40
C SER A 236 -21.48 -20.26 -2.18
N GLN A 237 -20.41 -19.51 -1.91
CA GLN A 237 -20.45 -18.07 -1.68
C GLN A 237 -20.04 -17.23 -2.91
N GLN A 238 -19.71 -17.85 -4.05
CA GLN A 238 -19.30 -17.14 -5.27
C GLN A 238 -20.14 -17.51 -6.49
N ASN A 239 -20.55 -16.49 -7.24
CA ASN A 239 -21.24 -16.62 -8.53
C ASN A 239 -20.28 -17.21 -9.58
N SER A 240 -20.52 -18.46 -10.01
CA SER A 240 -20.22 -19.05 -11.34
C SER A 240 -18.98 -18.57 -12.13
N MET A 241 -17.83 -18.30 -11.50
CA MET A 241 -16.56 -18.05 -12.18
C MET A 241 -15.56 -19.14 -11.81
N THR A 242 -14.83 -19.64 -12.80
CA THR A 242 -13.72 -20.57 -12.60
C THR A 242 -12.60 -19.85 -11.85
N CYS A 243 -12.45 -20.15 -10.57
CA CYS A 243 -11.49 -19.52 -9.66
C CYS A 243 -10.38 -20.53 -9.30
N PHE A 244 -9.11 -20.11 -9.33
CA PHE A 244 -7.99 -20.96 -8.93
C PHE A 244 -8.06 -21.28 -7.42
N ASP A 245 -7.59 -22.45 -7.01
CA ASP A 245 -7.60 -22.83 -5.59
C ASP A 245 -6.78 -21.87 -4.71
N TYR A 246 -5.72 -21.28 -5.27
CA TYR A 246 -4.93 -20.25 -4.59
C TYR A 246 -5.73 -18.96 -4.31
N GLU A 247 -6.62 -18.55 -5.22
CA GLU A 247 -7.47 -17.37 -5.01
C GLU A 247 -8.45 -17.56 -3.84
N LYS A 248 -8.91 -18.79 -3.61
CA LYS A 248 -9.83 -19.12 -2.51
C LYS A 248 -9.18 -19.03 -1.13
N VAL A 249 -7.86 -19.21 -1.05
CA VAL A 249 -7.10 -19.15 0.20
C VAL A 249 -6.42 -17.81 0.44
N VAL A 250 -6.19 -17.02 -0.62
CA VAL A 250 -5.59 -15.68 -0.54
C VAL A 250 -6.59 -14.59 -0.91
N ARG A 251 -6.82 -14.35 -2.20
CA ARG A 251 -7.57 -13.19 -2.71
C ARG A 251 -8.89 -12.96 -2.00
N TYR A 252 -9.68 -14.02 -1.84
CA TYR A 252 -11.01 -13.95 -1.28
C TYR A 252 -11.05 -14.18 0.24
N ASN A 253 -9.97 -14.70 0.83
CA ASN A 253 -9.95 -15.15 2.23
C ASN A 253 -9.55 -14.06 3.23
N TYR A 254 -9.20 -12.87 2.76
CA TYR A 254 -8.82 -11.72 3.60
C TYR A 254 -9.87 -10.62 3.49
N THR A 255 -10.52 -10.27 4.60
CA THR A 255 -11.46 -9.14 4.67
C THR A 255 -10.70 -7.80 4.61
N ALA A 256 -11.42 -6.70 4.39
CA ALA A 256 -10.84 -5.36 4.40
C ALA A 256 -10.16 -5.03 5.74
N GLU A 257 -10.78 -5.41 6.86
CA GLU A 257 -10.24 -5.21 8.21
C GLU A 257 -8.99 -6.06 8.46
N GLU A 258 -8.97 -7.30 7.96
CA GLU A 258 -7.80 -8.17 8.06
C GLU A 258 -6.62 -7.65 7.22
N ARG A 259 -6.89 -7.12 6.02
CA ARG A 259 -5.86 -6.47 5.17
C ARG A 259 -5.30 -5.23 5.85
N ARG A 260 -6.16 -4.39 6.43
CA ARG A 260 -5.73 -3.23 7.24
C ARG A 260 -4.85 -3.67 8.41
N ALA A 261 -5.29 -4.67 9.18
CA ALA A 261 -4.55 -5.16 10.33
C ALA A 261 -3.19 -5.75 9.93
N LEU A 262 -3.13 -6.49 8.82
CA LEU A 262 -1.88 -7.02 8.27
C LEU A 262 -0.93 -5.89 7.85
N LEU A 263 -1.45 -4.88 7.13
CA LEU A 263 -0.66 -3.73 6.69
C LEU A 263 -0.07 -2.94 7.87
N GLU A 264 -0.87 -2.66 8.90
CA GLU A 264 -0.41 -1.99 10.12
C GLU A 264 0.71 -2.79 10.82
N LEU A 265 0.52 -4.11 10.98
CA LEU A 265 1.51 -4.97 11.63
C LEU A 265 2.83 -5.03 10.83
N ILE A 266 2.75 -5.11 9.50
CA ILE A 266 3.94 -5.03 8.63
C ILE A 266 4.65 -3.69 8.89
N GLY A 267 3.92 -2.58 8.93
CA GLY A 267 4.47 -1.27 9.25
C GLY A 267 5.20 -1.22 10.59
N TYR A 268 4.63 -1.81 11.64
CA TYR A 268 5.26 -1.87 12.97
C TYR A 268 6.52 -2.73 13.00
N ILE A 269 6.51 -3.89 12.35
CA ILE A 269 7.69 -4.77 12.23
C ILE A 269 8.82 -4.03 11.51
N LYS A 270 8.51 -3.39 10.37
CA LYS A 270 9.49 -2.64 9.58
C LYS A 270 10.02 -1.42 10.33
N SER A 271 9.16 -0.70 11.04
CA SER A 271 9.54 0.47 11.85
C SER A 271 10.50 0.08 12.98
N ILE A 272 10.12 -0.88 13.83
CA ILE A 272 10.97 -1.33 14.95
C ILE A 272 12.26 -1.99 14.43
N GLY A 273 12.15 -2.82 13.39
CA GLY A 273 13.30 -3.44 12.73
C GLY A 273 14.31 -2.40 12.27
N LEU A 274 13.84 -1.34 11.62
CA LEU A 274 14.69 -0.24 11.16
C LEU A 274 15.30 0.55 12.33
N MET A 275 14.54 0.81 13.40
CA MET A 275 15.06 1.50 14.60
C MET A 275 16.20 0.70 15.24
N MET A 276 16.04 -0.62 15.37
CA MET A 276 17.04 -1.51 15.95
C MET A 276 18.28 -1.63 15.04
N GLN A 277 18.09 -1.82 13.73
CA GLN A 277 19.18 -1.90 12.75
C GLN A 277 20.09 -0.66 12.76
N HIS A 278 19.52 0.54 12.85
CA HIS A 278 20.32 1.78 12.88
C HIS A 278 21.19 1.91 14.14
N CYS A 279 20.84 1.22 15.22
CA CYS A 279 21.52 1.35 16.51
C CYS A 279 22.60 0.28 16.74
N ASP A 280 22.72 -0.73 15.87
CA ASP A 280 23.62 -1.89 16.01
C ASP A 280 25.03 -1.50 16.49
N THR A 281 25.72 -0.65 15.72
CA THR A 281 27.08 -0.20 16.05
C THR A 281 27.18 0.64 17.34
N LEU A 282 26.07 1.27 17.75
CA LEU A 282 26.05 2.09 18.95
C LEU A 282 25.88 1.24 20.21
N VAL A 283 25.12 0.14 20.14
CA VAL A 283 24.79 -0.69 21.29
C VAL A 283 25.72 -1.89 21.48
N SER A 284 26.44 -2.32 20.43
CA SER A 284 27.29 -3.52 20.45
C SER A 284 28.22 -3.65 21.66
N GLU A 285 29.01 -2.63 21.97
CA GLU A 285 29.94 -2.65 23.12
C GLU A 285 29.19 -2.81 24.45
N ALA A 286 28.06 -2.13 24.62
CA ALA A 286 27.23 -2.22 25.82
C ALA A 286 26.63 -3.62 25.98
N LEU A 287 26.15 -4.21 24.89
CA LEU A 287 25.59 -5.56 24.89
C LEU A 287 26.67 -6.60 25.21
N TRP A 288 27.84 -6.52 24.59
CA TRP A 288 28.95 -7.45 24.85
C TRP A 288 29.44 -7.36 26.29
N GLU A 289 29.49 -6.15 26.85
CA GLU A 289 29.87 -5.94 28.23
C GLU A 289 28.86 -6.53 29.23
N THR A 290 27.56 -6.36 28.97
CA THR A 290 26.50 -6.97 29.78
C THR A 290 26.55 -8.50 29.68
N ILE A 291 26.70 -9.07 28.48
CA ILE A 291 26.83 -10.53 28.29
C ILE A 291 28.07 -11.05 29.02
N HIS A 292 29.21 -10.37 28.88
CA HIS A 292 30.43 -10.73 29.58
C HIS A 292 30.21 -10.72 31.10
N MET A 293 29.57 -9.68 31.63
CA MET A 293 29.26 -9.57 33.05
C MET A 293 28.45 -10.77 33.54
N GLU A 294 27.41 -11.16 32.82
CA GLU A 294 26.56 -12.28 33.21
C GLU A 294 27.24 -13.64 33.11
N VAL A 295 28.09 -13.84 32.10
CA VAL A 295 28.89 -15.06 31.97
C VAL A 295 29.90 -15.14 33.13
N GLN A 296 30.57 -14.03 33.47
CA GLN A 296 31.52 -14.02 34.57
C GLN A 296 30.84 -14.17 35.94
N ASP A 297 29.68 -13.55 36.17
CA ASP A 297 28.88 -13.75 37.41
C ASP A 297 28.51 -15.23 37.58
N PHE A 298 28.05 -15.86 36.50
CA PHE A 298 27.73 -17.29 36.54
C PHE A 298 28.96 -18.15 36.82
N VAL A 299 30.03 -17.95 36.04
CA VAL A 299 31.19 -18.84 36.07
C VAL A 299 32.04 -18.60 37.31
N GLN A 300 32.25 -17.35 37.75
CA GLN A 300 33.14 -17.01 38.85
C GLN A 300 32.45 -17.05 40.22
N ASP A 301 31.17 -16.66 40.33
CA ASP A 301 30.48 -16.55 41.63
C ASP A 301 29.45 -17.67 41.84
N LYS A 302 28.49 -17.85 40.92
CA LYS A 302 27.42 -18.85 41.09
C LYS A 302 27.98 -20.28 41.12
N LEU A 303 28.86 -20.62 40.17
CA LEU A 303 29.50 -21.94 40.17
C LEU A 303 30.44 -22.14 41.38
N ASP A 304 31.10 -21.11 41.90
CA ASP A 304 31.93 -21.23 43.12
C ASP A 304 31.06 -21.56 44.33
N THR A 305 29.92 -20.87 44.45
CA THR A 305 28.93 -21.11 45.50
C THR A 305 28.45 -22.56 45.43
N MET A 306 28.03 -23.02 44.24
CA MET A 306 27.60 -24.41 44.03
C MET A 306 28.70 -25.44 44.34
N LEU A 307 29.97 -25.13 44.01
CA LEU A 307 31.12 -25.97 44.34
C LEU A 307 31.31 -26.11 45.86
N ARG A 308 31.17 -25.01 46.61
CA ARG A 308 31.31 -24.99 48.08
C ARG A 308 30.14 -25.62 48.81
N THR A 309 28.93 -25.57 48.24
CA THR A 309 27.70 -26.08 48.84
C THR A 309 27.34 -27.46 48.28
N THR A 310 26.69 -27.49 47.13
CA THR A 310 26.00 -28.65 46.52
C THR A 310 26.95 -29.73 46.04
N PHE A 311 28.11 -29.35 45.50
CA PHE A 311 29.05 -30.29 44.88
C PHE A 311 30.29 -30.60 45.72
N ARG A 312 30.40 -30.05 46.93
CA ARG A 312 31.58 -30.22 47.84
C ARG A 312 32.00 -31.68 48.05
N LYS A 313 31.03 -32.61 48.07
CA LYS A 313 31.26 -34.05 48.31
C LYS A 313 31.22 -34.91 47.04
N LYS A 314 30.96 -34.33 45.86
CA LYS A 314 30.75 -35.04 44.57
C LYS A 314 31.94 -34.78 43.63
N LYS A 315 33.05 -35.49 43.83
CA LYS A 315 34.32 -35.24 43.11
C LYS A 315 34.19 -35.21 41.58
N ASP A 316 33.48 -36.18 40.98
CA ASP A 316 33.36 -36.27 39.52
C ASP A 316 32.55 -35.11 38.92
N LEU A 317 31.48 -34.67 39.60
CA LEU A 317 30.65 -33.55 39.16
C LEU A 317 31.33 -32.20 39.45
N SER A 318 32.10 -32.11 40.54
CA SER A 318 32.91 -30.92 40.83
C SER A 318 33.97 -30.65 39.76
N ARG A 319 34.46 -31.71 39.08
CA ARG A 319 35.36 -31.55 37.93
C ARG A 319 34.67 -30.82 36.79
N ILE A 320 33.42 -31.15 36.46
CA ILE A 320 32.66 -30.50 35.38
C ILE A 320 32.50 -28.99 35.65
N LEU A 321 32.17 -28.60 36.88
CA LEU A 321 32.10 -27.17 37.26
C LEU A 321 33.46 -26.49 37.17
N SER A 322 34.55 -27.18 37.54
CA SER A 322 35.91 -26.66 37.39
C SER A 322 36.30 -26.51 35.92
N ASP A 323 35.87 -27.41 35.05
CA ASP A 323 36.11 -27.35 33.60
C ASP A 323 35.36 -26.15 33.00
N MET A 324 34.09 -25.91 33.39
CA MET A 324 33.34 -24.70 33.01
C MET A 324 34.07 -23.42 33.42
N ARG A 325 34.63 -23.38 34.63
CA ARG A 325 35.44 -22.27 35.14
C ARG A 325 36.72 -22.08 34.34
N THR A 326 37.41 -23.15 34.03
CA THR A 326 38.66 -23.08 33.26
C THR A 326 38.43 -22.61 31.82
N LEU A 327 37.28 -22.95 31.25
CA LEU A 327 36.93 -22.66 29.86
C LEU A 327 36.49 -21.21 29.63
N SER A 328 35.75 -20.61 30.58
CA SER A 328 35.10 -19.31 30.37
C SER A 328 35.44 -18.22 31.40
N ALA A 329 36.10 -18.54 32.53
CA ALA A 329 36.43 -17.53 33.52
C ALA A 329 37.59 -16.64 33.06
N ASP A 330 37.36 -15.34 32.98
CA ASP A 330 38.41 -14.34 32.80
C ASP A 330 38.92 -13.84 34.16
N TRP A 331 39.91 -14.54 34.72
CA TRP A 331 40.54 -14.14 35.99
C TRP A 331 41.31 -12.81 35.90
N MET A 332 41.68 -12.38 34.69
CA MET A 332 42.37 -11.10 34.48
C MET A 332 41.40 -9.92 34.49
N ALA A 333 40.09 -10.16 34.34
CA ALA A 333 39.06 -9.14 34.57
C ALA A 333 39.01 -8.68 36.04
N SER A 334 39.49 -9.49 36.98
CA SER A 334 39.56 -9.13 38.41
C SER A 334 40.75 -8.23 38.77
N THR A 335 41.76 -8.12 37.89
CA THR A 335 43.01 -7.38 38.17
C THR A 335 43.13 -6.05 37.41
N SER A 336 42.25 -5.76 36.47
CA SER A 336 42.41 -4.67 35.49
C SER A 336 42.23 -3.24 36.01
N LYS A 337 41.84 -3.02 37.29
CA LYS A 337 41.68 -1.68 37.89
C LYS A 337 42.19 -1.55 39.33
N ALA A 338 43.01 -2.48 39.83
CA ALA A 338 43.61 -2.31 41.15
C ALA A 338 44.82 -1.35 41.05
N ASP A 339 44.61 -0.07 41.40
CA ASP A 339 45.73 0.80 41.77
C ASP A 339 46.43 0.18 43.00
N PRO A 340 47.75 -0.06 42.98
CA PRO A 340 48.44 -0.83 44.03
C PRO A 340 48.50 -0.17 45.43
N GLU A 341 47.93 1.02 45.65
CA GLU A 341 48.24 1.83 46.83
C GLU A 341 47.22 1.79 48.00
N GLN A 342 46.13 1.01 47.93
CA GLN A 342 45.14 0.97 49.04
C GLN A 342 44.97 -0.36 49.77
N HIS A 343 45.70 -1.42 49.40
CA HIS A 343 45.59 -2.74 50.05
C HIS A 343 46.59 -2.98 51.19
N SER A 344 46.79 -2.01 52.09
CA SER A 344 47.68 -2.22 53.25
C SER A 344 47.03 -2.09 54.63
N LEU A 345 45.68 -2.01 54.77
CA LEU A 345 45.12 -1.80 56.12
C LEU A 345 43.86 -2.57 56.57
N HIS A 346 43.22 -3.45 55.79
CA HIS A 346 42.10 -4.23 56.32
C HIS A 346 42.19 -5.73 55.99
N GLN A 347 42.64 -6.51 56.98
CA GLN A 347 42.34 -7.94 57.12
C GLN A 347 40.85 -8.07 57.47
N GLU A 348 40.01 -8.29 56.47
CA GLU A 348 38.66 -8.79 56.64
C GLU A 348 38.62 -10.28 56.26
N THR A 349 37.92 -11.05 57.09
CA THR A 349 37.74 -12.50 57.09
C THR A 349 37.36 -13.06 55.71
N GLU A 350 38.07 -14.09 55.25
CA GLU A 350 37.96 -14.69 53.89
C GLU A 350 36.59 -15.31 53.52
N GLU A 351 35.56 -15.24 54.37
CA GLU A 351 34.30 -15.97 54.17
C GLU A 351 33.21 -15.18 53.40
N MET A 352 33.43 -13.91 53.05
CA MET A 352 32.42 -13.08 52.33
C MET A 352 32.98 -12.16 51.22
N ARG A 353 34.11 -12.49 50.58
CA ARG A 353 34.53 -11.75 49.38
C ARG A 353 33.73 -12.23 48.16
N GLN A 354 32.71 -11.47 47.75
CA GLN A 354 32.22 -11.53 46.36
C GLN A 354 33.41 -11.21 45.45
N ASN A 355 33.66 -12.03 44.42
CA ASN A 355 34.76 -11.75 43.50
C ASN A 355 34.38 -10.50 42.69
N THR A 356 35.00 -9.37 43.02
CA THR A 356 34.78 -8.15 42.23
C THR A 356 35.55 -8.28 40.92
N PHE A 357 34.85 -8.53 39.81
CA PHE A 357 35.42 -8.50 38.46
C PHE A 357 34.89 -7.30 37.69
N TYR A 358 35.70 -6.77 36.77
CA TYR A 358 35.32 -5.64 35.93
C TYR A 358 34.86 -6.16 34.55
N PRO A 359 33.60 -5.92 34.16
CA PRO A 359 33.11 -6.32 32.85
C PRO A 359 33.93 -5.71 31.72
N ARG A 360 34.18 -6.51 30.68
CA ARG A 360 34.90 -6.08 29.47
C ARG A 360 33.92 -6.10 28.29
N PRO A 361 34.04 -5.18 27.32
CA PRO A 361 33.21 -5.17 26.12
C PRO A 361 33.66 -6.27 25.13
N VAL A 362 33.65 -7.53 25.58
CA VAL A 362 34.12 -8.69 24.81
C VAL A 362 33.10 -9.80 24.93
N ALA A 363 32.52 -10.19 23.80
CA ALA A 363 31.59 -11.31 23.73
C ALA A 363 32.28 -12.66 23.94
N PRO A 364 31.61 -13.64 24.59
CA PRO A 364 32.04 -15.04 24.55
C PRO A 364 31.96 -15.58 23.12
N THR A 365 32.88 -16.44 22.75
CA THR A 365 32.84 -17.12 21.44
C THR A 365 31.68 -18.13 21.39
N ALA A 366 31.11 -18.38 20.21
CA ALA A 366 30.08 -19.41 20.03
C ALA A 366 30.54 -20.80 20.54
N ALA A 367 31.83 -21.13 20.38
CA ALA A 367 32.42 -22.34 20.92
C ALA A 367 32.35 -22.38 22.46
N GLN A 368 32.64 -21.27 23.15
CA GLN A 368 32.52 -21.19 24.60
C GLN A 368 31.06 -21.35 25.05
N ILE A 369 30.12 -20.70 24.37
CA ILE A 369 28.68 -20.82 24.65
C ILE A 369 28.25 -22.29 24.53
N HIS A 370 28.53 -22.94 23.39
CA HIS A 370 28.13 -24.33 23.18
C HIS A 370 28.83 -25.32 24.12
N CYS A 371 30.11 -25.08 24.46
CA CYS A 371 30.80 -25.92 25.44
C CYS A 371 30.18 -25.76 26.84
N LEU A 372 29.83 -24.54 27.25
CA LEU A 372 29.13 -24.32 28.52
C LEU A 372 27.77 -25.03 28.53
N GLN A 373 26.97 -24.90 27.46
CA GLN A 373 25.70 -25.61 27.32
C GLN A 373 25.87 -27.12 27.44
N PHE A 374 26.85 -27.70 26.72
CA PHE A 374 27.17 -29.11 26.79
C PHE A 374 27.55 -29.56 28.21
N LEU A 375 28.44 -28.82 28.87
CA LEU A 375 28.87 -29.13 30.23
C LEU A 375 27.70 -29.02 31.23
N ILE A 376 26.76 -28.08 31.03
CA ILE A 376 25.55 -27.96 31.87
C ILE A 376 24.66 -29.19 31.64
N CYS A 377 24.45 -29.60 30.39
CA CYS A 377 23.71 -30.82 30.08
C CYS A 377 24.35 -32.05 30.73
N GLU A 378 25.67 -32.20 30.63
CA GLU A 378 26.44 -33.27 31.26
C GLU A 378 26.33 -33.24 32.79
N LEU A 379 26.38 -32.05 33.40
CA LEU A 379 26.25 -31.87 34.84
C LEU A 379 24.87 -32.33 35.35
N VAL A 380 23.80 -31.93 34.65
CA VAL A 380 22.43 -32.23 35.08
C VAL A 380 22.02 -33.67 34.74
N SER A 381 22.48 -34.19 33.60
CA SER A 381 22.15 -35.54 33.12
C SER A 381 23.09 -36.62 33.68
N GLY A 382 24.28 -36.24 34.15
CA GLY A 382 25.32 -37.16 34.62
C GLY A 382 25.76 -38.17 33.54
N GLY A 383 25.77 -37.75 32.28
CA GLY A 383 26.03 -38.60 31.10
C GLY A 383 24.95 -39.66 30.82
N ASN A 384 23.85 -39.69 31.58
CA ASN A 384 22.79 -40.69 31.41
C ASN A 384 21.43 -40.03 31.15
N LEU A 385 21.17 -39.77 29.87
CA LEU A 385 19.91 -39.22 29.37
C LEU A 385 18.70 -40.16 29.54
N ARG A 386 18.84 -41.32 30.19
CA ARG A 386 17.77 -42.33 30.38
C ARG A 386 16.88 -42.11 31.59
N LYS A 387 17.20 -41.17 32.49
CA LYS A 387 16.42 -40.98 33.74
C LYS A 387 15.09 -40.26 33.48
N VAL A 388 14.07 -40.64 34.26
CA VAL A 388 12.71 -40.09 34.18
C VAL A 388 12.70 -38.67 34.74
N GLY A 389 12.25 -37.70 33.93
CA GLY A 389 12.10 -36.30 34.38
C GLY A 389 12.82 -35.24 33.52
N GLY A 390 12.84 -35.39 32.19
CA GLY A 390 13.40 -34.36 31.29
C GLY A 390 14.84 -33.94 31.53
N LEU A 391 15.27 -32.87 30.86
CA LEU A 391 16.67 -32.44 30.94
C LEU A 391 16.94 -31.75 32.28
N PHE A 392 15.98 -30.95 32.77
CA PHE A 392 16.06 -30.22 34.04
C PHE A 392 14.99 -30.59 35.08
N GLY A 393 14.06 -31.51 34.79
CA GLY A 393 13.03 -31.97 35.75
C GLY A 393 13.49 -33.09 36.71
N ASN A 394 14.80 -33.37 36.74
CA ASN A 394 15.36 -34.55 37.42
C ASN A 394 15.30 -34.42 38.96
N SER A 395 14.36 -35.13 39.61
CA SER A 395 14.37 -35.34 41.07
C SER A 395 15.50 -36.27 41.55
N GLY A 396 16.26 -36.88 40.62
CA GLY A 396 17.31 -37.88 40.88
C GLY A 396 18.75 -37.44 40.58
N SER A 397 19.00 -36.17 40.23
CA SER A 397 20.35 -35.60 40.04
C SER A 397 21.07 -35.32 41.37
N GLY A 398 20.29 -35.24 42.46
CA GLY A 398 20.76 -34.84 43.78
C GLY A 398 21.29 -33.40 43.80
N ILE A 399 20.85 -32.57 42.85
CA ILE A 399 21.08 -31.12 42.80
C ILE A 399 19.83 -30.46 43.44
N PRO A 400 19.97 -29.48 44.34
CA PRO A 400 18.85 -28.71 44.86
C PRO A 400 18.05 -28.04 43.74
N VAL A 401 16.74 -27.91 43.93
CA VAL A 401 15.82 -27.32 42.93
C VAL A 401 16.24 -25.89 42.56
N GLU A 402 16.74 -25.12 43.51
CA GLU A 402 17.20 -23.74 43.28
C GLU A 402 18.40 -23.68 42.32
N ASP A 403 19.45 -24.47 42.60
CA ASP A 403 20.63 -24.55 41.73
C ASP A 403 20.26 -25.09 40.34
N LEU A 404 19.35 -26.06 40.28
CA LEU A 404 18.86 -26.64 39.03
C LEU A 404 18.14 -25.60 38.17
N LYS A 405 17.32 -24.75 38.78
CA LYS A 405 16.64 -23.63 38.10
C LYS A 405 17.63 -22.58 37.62
N GLN A 406 18.70 -22.30 38.37
CA GLN A 406 19.77 -21.40 37.93
C GLN A 406 20.53 -21.95 36.71
N LEU A 407 20.84 -23.25 36.71
CA LEU A 407 21.46 -23.94 35.58
C LEU A 407 20.55 -23.93 34.34
N GLU A 408 19.25 -24.21 34.52
CA GLU A 408 18.25 -24.19 33.45
C GLU A 408 18.11 -22.78 32.85
N THR A 409 17.95 -21.76 33.70
CA THR A 409 17.80 -20.36 33.25
C THR A 409 19.03 -19.91 32.45
N PHE A 410 20.23 -20.21 32.95
CA PHE A 410 21.46 -19.84 32.25
C PHE A 410 21.65 -20.64 30.95
N PHE A 411 21.27 -21.92 30.92
CA PHE A 411 21.33 -22.75 29.72
C PHE A 411 20.54 -22.14 28.54
N TYR A 412 19.31 -21.68 28.79
CA TYR A 412 18.50 -21.02 27.78
C TYR A 412 18.99 -19.61 27.45
N LYS A 413 19.53 -18.88 28.44
CA LYS A 413 20.13 -17.57 28.21
C LYS A 413 21.35 -17.63 27.30
N LEU A 414 22.17 -18.67 27.44
CA LEU A 414 23.30 -18.96 26.55
C LEU A 414 22.87 -19.11 25.08
N SER A 415 21.74 -19.79 24.81
CA SER A 415 21.19 -19.85 23.45
C SER A 415 20.81 -18.47 22.94
N PHE A 416 20.12 -17.69 23.76
CA PHE A 416 19.64 -16.36 23.35
C PHE A 416 20.79 -15.37 23.11
N PHE A 417 21.91 -15.50 23.83
CA PHE A 417 23.12 -14.70 23.55
C PHE A 417 23.57 -14.83 22.09
N LEU A 418 23.46 -16.00 21.47
CA LEU A 418 23.86 -16.18 20.07
C LEU A 418 23.06 -15.25 19.14
N HIS A 419 21.76 -15.05 19.40
CA HIS A 419 20.96 -14.11 18.63
C HIS A 419 21.41 -12.66 18.79
N ILE A 420 21.84 -12.28 20.00
CA ILE A 420 22.35 -10.93 20.29
C ILE A 420 23.73 -10.73 19.66
N LEU A 421 24.58 -11.75 19.69
CA LEU A 421 25.90 -11.70 19.05
C LEU A 421 25.78 -11.60 17.52
N ASP A 422 24.81 -12.29 16.92
CA ASP A 422 24.45 -12.19 15.51
C ASP A 422 23.35 -11.13 15.27
N TYR A 423 23.44 -9.98 15.94
CA TYR A 423 22.41 -8.94 15.99
C TYR A 423 21.77 -8.61 14.62
N THR A 424 22.59 -8.25 13.64
CA THR A 424 22.11 -7.85 12.30
C THR A 424 21.39 -8.99 11.59
N ALA A 425 21.91 -10.22 11.69
CA ALA A 425 21.33 -11.40 11.06
C ALA A 425 20.02 -11.82 11.73
N THR A 426 19.96 -11.72 13.06
CA THR A 426 18.74 -11.95 13.84
C THR A 426 17.66 -10.96 13.44
N ILE A 427 17.94 -9.64 13.41
CA ILE A 427 16.92 -8.67 12.99
C ILE A 427 16.50 -8.90 11.53
N GLY A 428 17.45 -9.19 10.63
CA GLY A 428 17.13 -9.52 9.25
C GLY A 428 16.14 -10.69 9.15
N THR A 429 16.36 -11.75 9.93
CA THR A 429 15.44 -12.91 9.99
C THR A 429 14.10 -12.56 10.62
N LEU A 430 14.09 -11.74 11.68
CA LEU A 430 12.87 -11.36 12.38
C LEU A 430 12.01 -10.34 11.63
N THR A 431 12.57 -9.66 10.63
CA THR A 431 11.90 -8.64 9.82
C THR A 431 11.66 -9.08 8.36
N ASP A 432 12.08 -10.30 8.00
CA ASP A 432 11.86 -10.91 6.69
C ASP A 432 10.39 -11.36 6.56
N LEU A 433 9.63 -10.61 5.77
CA LEU A 433 8.24 -10.89 5.42
C LEU A 433 8.10 -11.31 3.95
N GLY A 434 9.21 -11.70 3.31
CA GLY A 434 9.26 -12.08 1.89
C GLY A 434 8.49 -13.35 1.57
N PHE A 435 8.18 -14.16 2.59
CA PHE A 435 7.34 -15.35 2.48
C PHE A 435 5.92 -15.06 2.00
N LEU A 436 5.42 -13.82 2.12
CA LEU A 436 4.08 -13.45 1.66
C LEU A 436 3.93 -13.48 0.13
N TRP A 437 5.03 -13.49 -0.63
CA TRP A 437 4.99 -13.51 -2.10
C TRP A 437 5.05 -14.93 -2.69
N PHE A 438 5.85 -15.83 -2.11
CA PHE A 438 6.11 -17.16 -2.66
C PHE A 438 4.84 -18.02 -2.71
N ARG A 439 4.68 -18.78 -3.80
CA ARG A 439 3.47 -19.57 -4.10
C ARG A 439 3.71 -20.84 -4.93
N GLU A 440 4.91 -21.40 -4.84
CA GLU A 440 5.38 -22.55 -5.62
C GLU A 440 4.53 -23.83 -5.44
N PHE A 441 4.06 -24.11 -4.23
CA PHE A 441 3.21 -25.28 -3.97
C PHE A 441 1.88 -25.18 -4.73
N TYR A 442 1.27 -24.00 -4.75
CA TYR A 442 0.02 -23.79 -5.49
C TYR A 442 0.22 -23.71 -7.01
N LEU A 443 1.37 -23.22 -7.49
CA LEU A 443 1.73 -23.25 -8.91
C LEU A 443 1.86 -24.69 -9.42
N GLU A 444 2.56 -25.55 -8.67
CA GLU A 444 2.70 -26.97 -9.00
C GLU A 444 1.34 -27.69 -8.96
N SER A 445 0.54 -27.46 -7.91
CA SER A 445 -0.78 -28.07 -7.76
C SER A 445 -1.74 -27.68 -8.89
N SER A 446 -1.72 -26.40 -9.28
CA SER A 446 -2.60 -25.84 -10.32
C SER A 446 -2.08 -26.06 -11.74
N ARG A 447 -0.81 -26.45 -11.90
CA ARG A 447 -0.11 -26.60 -13.18
C ARG A 447 -0.11 -25.32 -14.02
N VAL A 448 0.10 -24.18 -13.37
CA VAL A 448 0.17 -22.86 -14.00
C VAL A 448 1.59 -22.30 -13.80
N ILE A 449 2.08 -21.53 -14.78
CA ILE A 449 3.40 -20.90 -14.70
C ILE A 449 3.43 -19.82 -13.60
N GLN A 450 2.42 -18.94 -13.57
CA GLN A 450 2.32 -17.90 -12.56
C GLN A 450 0.85 -17.47 -12.37
N PHE A 451 0.51 -16.97 -11.18
CA PHE A 451 -0.79 -16.39 -10.87
C PHE A 451 -0.85 -14.89 -11.23
N PRO A 452 -2.05 -14.36 -11.52
CA PRO A 452 -2.25 -12.91 -11.68
C PRO A 452 -1.85 -12.10 -10.43
N ILE A 453 -1.50 -10.83 -10.62
CA ILE A 453 -1.06 -9.95 -9.52
C ILE A 453 -2.15 -9.72 -8.47
N GLU A 454 -3.43 -9.87 -8.84
CA GLU A 454 -4.56 -9.76 -7.92
C GLU A 454 -4.58 -10.87 -6.86
N CYS A 455 -3.79 -11.93 -7.05
CA CYS A 455 -3.58 -13.01 -6.09
C CYS A 455 -2.32 -12.80 -5.23
N SER A 456 -1.51 -11.78 -5.53
CA SER A 456 -0.27 -11.48 -4.81
C SER A 456 -0.57 -10.66 -3.57
N LEU A 457 -0.20 -11.17 -2.38
CA LEU A 457 -0.46 -10.48 -1.12
C LEU A 457 0.15 -9.06 -1.08
N PRO A 458 1.41 -8.82 -1.51
CA PRO A 458 1.94 -7.46 -1.60
C PRO A 458 1.05 -6.51 -2.41
N TRP A 459 0.60 -6.93 -3.60
CA TRP A 459 -0.26 -6.10 -4.45
C TRP A 459 -1.68 -5.95 -3.88
N MET A 460 -2.25 -6.99 -3.26
CA MET A 460 -3.55 -6.91 -2.60
C MET A 460 -3.57 -5.88 -1.47
N LEU A 461 -2.47 -5.72 -0.74
CA LEU A 461 -2.34 -4.70 0.29
C LEU A 461 -2.26 -3.29 -0.32
N VAL A 462 -1.52 -3.11 -1.42
CA VAL A 462 -1.50 -1.83 -2.16
C VAL A 462 -2.89 -1.49 -2.70
N GLY A 463 -3.58 -2.46 -3.31
CA GLY A 463 -4.95 -2.32 -3.79
C GLY A 463 -5.91 -1.92 -2.68
N HIS A 464 -5.79 -2.52 -1.49
CA HIS A 464 -6.60 -2.14 -0.33
C HIS A 464 -6.37 -0.69 0.11
N VAL A 465 -5.12 -0.20 0.10
CA VAL A 465 -4.82 1.21 0.40
C VAL A 465 -5.44 2.14 -0.63
N ILE A 466 -5.32 1.81 -1.92
CA ILE A 466 -5.88 2.59 -3.03
C ILE A 466 -7.40 2.67 -2.97
N GLU A 467 -8.06 1.58 -2.62
CA GLU A 467 -9.52 1.48 -2.51
C GLU A 467 -10.06 2.10 -1.20
N SER A 468 -9.21 2.32 -0.21
CA SER A 468 -9.63 2.86 1.09
C SER A 468 -9.86 4.37 1.03
N GLU A 469 -10.95 4.85 1.64
CA GLU A 469 -11.17 6.28 1.91
C GLU A 469 -10.38 6.80 3.13
N ASP A 470 -9.59 5.96 3.79
CA ASP A 470 -8.86 6.33 5.01
C ASP A 470 -7.57 7.08 4.67
N ALA A 471 -7.55 8.37 5.00
CA ALA A 471 -6.38 9.23 4.80
C ALA A 471 -5.12 8.74 5.54
N GLY A 472 -5.27 8.03 6.66
CA GLY A 472 -4.14 7.50 7.42
C GLY A 472 -3.43 6.33 6.72
N LEU A 473 -4.17 5.48 6.02
CA LEU A 473 -3.60 4.33 5.30
C LEU A 473 -2.85 4.74 4.04
N LEU A 474 -3.21 5.88 3.45
CA LEU A 474 -2.58 6.38 2.23
C LEU A 474 -1.10 6.70 2.43
N GLU A 475 -0.71 7.16 3.63
CA GLU A 475 0.71 7.39 3.97
C GLU A 475 1.53 6.09 3.97
N SER A 476 0.87 4.94 4.14
CA SER A 476 1.46 3.60 4.17
C SER A 476 1.49 2.89 2.82
N ILE A 477 1.13 3.56 1.71
CA ILE A 477 0.96 2.94 0.39
C ILE A 477 2.20 2.22 -0.17
N LEU A 478 3.40 2.59 0.30
CA LEU A 478 4.66 1.98 -0.12
C LEU A 478 5.16 0.87 0.81
N ILE A 479 4.57 0.71 2.00
CA ILE A 479 4.99 -0.34 2.94
C ILE A 479 4.95 -1.74 2.28
N PRO A 480 3.92 -2.10 1.49
CA PRO A 480 3.90 -3.40 0.83
C PRO A 480 5.03 -3.62 -0.19
N PHE A 481 5.62 -2.55 -0.74
CA PHE A 481 6.74 -2.70 -1.68
C PHE A 481 8.01 -3.18 -0.99
N ASP A 482 8.12 -3.01 0.33
CA ASP A 482 9.22 -3.58 1.10
C ASP A 482 9.13 -5.11 1.20
N LEU A 483 7.94 -5.69 1.03
CA LEU A 483 7.79 -7.14 0.93
C LEU A 483 8.49 -7.69 -0.32
N TYR A 484 8.48 -6.96 -1.44
CA TYR A 484 9.24 -7.34 -2.63
C TYR A 484 10.75 -7.30 -2.37
N ASN A 485 11.24 -6.33 -1.56
CA ASN A 485 12.65 -6.29 -1.14
C ASN A 485 13.02 -7.55 -0.35
N ASP A 486 12.19 -7.92 0.62
CA ASP A 486 12.40 -9.14 1.41
C ASP A 486 12.38 -10.39 0.55
N SER A 487 11.36 -10.56 -0.31
CA SER A 487 11.24 -11.72 -1.20
C SER A 487 12.44 -11.82 -2.13
N ALA A 488 12.89 -10.71 -2.70
CA ALA A 488 14.05 -10.68 -3.58
C ALA A 488 15.34 -11.03 -2.85
N GLN A 489 15.55 -10.48 -1.65
CA GLN A 489 16.70 -10.81 -0.81
C GLN A 489 16.69 -12.29 -0.45
N HIS A 490 15.53 -12.83 -0.07
CA HIS A 490 15.34 -14.24 0.27
C HIS A 490 15.60 -15.16 -0.94
N ALA A 491 15.09 -14.79 -2.12
CA ALA A 491 15.30 -15.54 -3.36
C ALA A 491 16.80 -15.61 -3.74
N LEU A 492 17.53 -14.51 -3.60
CA LEU A 492 18.94 -14.42 -3.96
C LEU A 492 19.89 -15.06 -2.93
N THR A 493 19.65 -14.83 -1.63
CA THR A 493 20.60 -15.22 -0.58
C THR A 493 20.29 -16.56 0.06
N SER A 494 19.02 -16.85 0.32
CA SER A 494 18.55 -18.08 0.96
C SER A 494 18.29 -19.18 -0.06
N LEU A 495 17.39 -18.94 -1.03
CA LEU A 495 17.00 -19.95 -2.03
C LEU A 495 18.02 -20.10 -3.16
N LYS A 496 18.79 -19.03 -3.42
CA LYS A 496 19.80 -18.94 -4.48
C LYS A 496 19.23 -19.30 -5.86
N GLN A 497 18.00 -18.88 -6.12
CA GLN A 497 17.30 -19.12 -7.39
C GLN A 497 17.11 -17.81 -8.14
N ARG A 498 17.66 -17.75 -9.37
CA ARG A 498 17.57 -16.57 -10.21
C ARG A 498 16.16 -16.35 -10.77
N PHE A 499 15.48 -17.41 -11.21
CA PHE A 499 14.16 -17.29 -11.83
C PHE A 499 13.13 -16.67 -10.87
N LEU A 500 13.20 -16.99 -9.57
CA LEU A 500 12.36 -16.37 -8.54
C LEU A 500 12.59 -14.86 -8.47
N TYR A 501 13.85 -14.42 -8.51
CA TYR A 501 14.16 -12.98 -8.54
C TYR A 501 13.64 -12.32 -9.83
N ASP A 502 13.82 -12.95 -10.98
CA ASP A 502 13.35 -12.43 -12.27
C ASP A 502 11.81 -12.25 -12.26
N GLU A 503 11.07 -13.17 -11.64
CA GLU A 503 9.62 -13.07 -11.46
C GLU A 503 9.19 -12.00 -10.45
N ILE A 504 9.89 -11.91 -9.31
CA ILE A 504 9.67 -10.85 -8.31
C ILE A 504 9.91 -9.47 -8.93
N GLU A 505 10.98 -9.34 -9.71
CA GLU A 505 11.33 -8.10 -10.39
C GLU A 505 10.26 -7.70 -11.41
N ALA A 506 9.82 -8.64 -12.25
CA ALA A 506 8.78 -8.39 -13.25
C ALA A 506 7.45 -7.98 -12.60
N GLU A 507 7.07 -8.64 -11.49
CA GLU A 507 5.85 -8.28 -10.75
C GLU A 507 5.97 -6.91 -10.09
N ALA A 508 7.08 -6.64 -9.40
CA ALA A 508 7.31 -5.37 -8.73
C ALA A 508 7.33 -4.19 -9.71
N ASP A 509 7.92 -4.35 -10.89
CA ASP A 509 7.96 -3.32 -11.94
C ASP A 509 6.54 -2.99 -12.45
N LEU A 510 5.75 -4.01 -12.79
CA LEU A 510 4.35 -3.85 -13.21
C LEU A 510 3.51 -3.19 -12.10
N CYS A 511 3.61 -3.69 -10.87
CA CYS A 511 2.88 -3.15 -9.73
C CYS A 511 3.27 -1.70 -9.43
N PHE A 512 4.55 -1.35 -9.54
CA PHE A 512 5.01 0.02 -9.31
C PHE A 512 4.47 0.98 -10.38
N ASP A 513 4.45 0.55 -11.64
CA ASP A 513 3.88 1.33 -12.73
C ASP A 513 2.37 1.57 -12.58
N LEU A 514 1.63 0.52 -12.19
CA LEU A 514 0.20 0.60 -11.88
C LEU A 514 -0.05 1.50 -10.67
N LEU A 515 0.74 1.37 -9.60
CA LEU A 515 0.66 2.23 -8.42
C LEU A 515 0.89 3.69 -8.83
N ALA A 516 1.96 3.98 -9.55
CA ALA A 516 2.27 5.34 -9.97
C ALA A 516 1.15 5.93 -10.85
N GLN A 517 0.47 5.12 -11.67
CA GLN A 517 -0.69 5.59 -12.44
C GLN A 517 -1.86 5.89 -11.51
N LYS A 518 -2.27 4.92 -10.68
CA LYS A 518 -3.42 5.06 -9.78
C LYS A 518 -3.25 6.18 -8.77
N LEU A 519 -2.06 6.31 -8.19
CA LEU A 519 -1.74 7.38 -7.26
C LEU A 519 -1.87 8.76 -7.92
N ASN A 520 -1.41 8.93 -9.17
CA ASN A 520 -1.61 10.20 -9.90
C ASN A 520 -3.09 10.47 -10.19
N GLU A 521 -3.86 9.43 -10.56
CA GLU A 521 -5.32 9.57 -10.77
C GLU A 521 -6.02 10.02 -9.48
N ILE A 522 -5.68 9.42 -8.33
CA ILE A 522 -6.26 9.76 -7.02
C ILE A 522 -5.89 11.19 -6.61
N ILE A 523 -4.60 11.55 -6.69
CA ILE A 523 -4.12 12.90 -6.37
C ILE A 523 -4.83 13.93 -7.23
N PHE A 524 -4.87 13.70 -8.55
CA PHE A 524 -5.50 14.62 -9.49
C PHE A 524 -7.00 14.75 -9.21
N THR A 525 -7.70 13.64 -9.02
CA THR A 525 -9.15 13.62 -8.72
C THR A 525 -9.46 14.37 -7.43
N TYR A 526 -8.65 14.17 -6.38
CA TYR A 526 -8.81 14.85 -5.10
C TYR A 526 -8.67 16.37 -5.25
N TYR A 527 -7.54 16.86 -5.77
CA TYR A 527 -7.31 18.30 -5.90
C TYR A 527 -8.27 18.95 -6.91
N LYS A 528 -8.71 18.22 -7.96
CA LYS A 528 -9.74 18.68 -8.90
C LYS A 528 -11.09 18.85 -8.21
N SER A 529 -11.47 17.91 -7.35
CA SER A 529 -12.69 17.98 -6.54
C SER A 529 -12.62 19.14 -5.54
N CYS A 530 -11.48 19.33 -4.86
CA CYS A 530 -11.28 20.47 -3.95
C CYS A 530 -11.40 21.81 -4.68
N ALA A 531 -10.78 21.95 -5.85
CA ALA A 531 -10.88 23.15 -6.66
C ALA A 531 -12.32 23.42 -7.12
N ALA A 532 -13.03 22.39 -7.58
CA ALA A 532 -14.43 22.48 -7.99
C ALA A 532 -15.35 22.87 -6.83
N SER A 533 -15.16 22.28 -5.66
CA SER A 533 -15.89 22.61 -4.43
C SER A 533 -15.61 24.06 -3.98
N THR A 534 -14.36 24.51 -4.07
CA THR A 534 -13.97 25.89 -3.68
C THR A 534 -14.55 26.95 -4.60
N LEU A 535 -14.63 26.68 -5.91
CA LEU A 535 -15.18 27.62 -6.90
C LEU A 535 -16.71 27.58 -7.01
N LEU A 536 -17.36 26.59 -6.38
CA LEU A 536 -18.82 26.47 -6.42
C LEU A 536 -19.46 27.61 -5.63
N ASP A 537 -20.48 28.24 -6.20
CA ASP A 537 -21.11 29.39 -5.57
C ASP A 537 -21.77 29.01 -4.23
N SER A 538 -21.35 29.70 -3.16
CA SER A 538 -21.94 29.57 -1.83
C SER A 538 -23.47 29.76 -1.83
N SER A 539 -24.00 30.64 -2.68
CA SER A 539 -25.44 30.88 -2.76
C SER A 539 -26.21 29.67 -3.32
N PHE A 540 -25.60 28.96 -4.28
CA PHE A 540 -26.13 27.72 -4.84
C PHE A 540 -26.12 26.59 -3.81
N THR A 541 -25.01 26.45 -3.07
CA THR A 541 -24.91 25.42 -2.01
C THR A 541 -25.92 25.63 -0.89
N TYR A 542 -26.18 26.88 -0.51
CA TYR A 542 -27.19 27.23 0.48
C TYR A 542 -28.62 26.94 -0.02
N ALA A 543 -28.91 27.23 -1.30
CA ALA A 543 -30.22 26.98 -1.89
C ALA A 543 -30.56 25.48 -2.05
N CYS A 544 -29.55 24.60 -2.09
CA CYS A 544 -29.76 23.16 -2.25
C CYS A 544 -29.95 22.41 -0.92
N ASP A 545 -29.70 23.03 0.24
CA ASP A 545 -29.72 22.39 1.58
C ASP A 545 -28.88 21.09 1.70
N ASP A 546 -27.94 20.87 0.78
CA ASP A 546 -27.19 19.62 0.56
C ASP A 546 -25.66 19.85 0.60
N GLY A 547 -25.18 20.72 1.50
CA GLY A 547 -23.77 21.12 1.59
C GLY A 547 -22.77 19.94 1.74
N ASP A 548 -23.20 18.86 2.41
CA ASP A 548 -22.38 17.66 2.62
C ASP A 548 -22.06 16.91 1.31
N LYS A 549 -22.90 17.01 0.28
CA LYS A 549 -22.67 16.36 -1.03
C LYS A 549 -21.53 16.99 -1.83
N TYR A 550 -21.28 18.28 -1.60
CA TYR A 550 -20.25 19.05 -2.31
C TYR A 550 -18.96 19.19 -1.49
N PHE A 551 -18.97 18.72 -0.25
CA PHE A 551 -17.82 18.72 0.63
C PHE A 551 -16.85 17.59 0.29
N VAL A 552 -15.56 17.94 0.15
CA VAL A 552 -14.49 16.97 -0.13
C VAL A 552 -13.74 16.69 1.17
N LYS A 553 -13.79 15.43 1.64
CA LYS A 553 -13.04 14.98 2.81
C LYS A 553 -11.53 15.21 2.60
N PRO A 554 -10.80 15.80 3.56
CA PRO A 554 -9.37 16.06 3.39
C PRO A 554 -8.55 14.77 3.37
N LEU A 555 -7.70 14.63 2.34
CA LEU A 555 -6.71 13.55 2.21
C LEU A 555 -5.30 14.12 2.44
N ARG A 556 -4.36 13.28 2.91
CA ARG A 556 -2.99 13.68 3.23
C ARG A 556 -2.00 13.13 2.21
N PHE A 557 -1.45 14.00 1.38
CA PHE A 557 -0.42 13.65 0.38
C PHE A 557 0.98 14.22 0.72
N ASP A 558 1.09 15.00 1.80
CA ASP A 558 2.32 15.70 2.18
C ASP A 558 3.53 14.78 2.36
N ALA A 559 3.32 13.62 3.01
CA ALA A 559 4.35 12.62 3.21
C ALA A 559 4.81 12.05 1.85
N ILE A 560 3.87 11.71 0.97
CA ILE A 560 4.12 11.14 -0.36
C ILE A 560 4.94 12.11 -1.23
N PHE A 561 4.58 13.40 -1.23
CA PHE A 561 5.32 14.41 -2.01
C PHE A 561 6.74 14.67 -1.51
N LYS A 562 7.08 14.24 -0.28
CA LYS A 562 8.44 14.33 0.27
C LYS A 562 9.32 13.13 -0.07
N LEU A 563 8.76 12.05 -0.62
CA LEU A 563 9.48 10.82 -0.94
C LEU A 563 10.34 10.97 -2.21
N ARG A 564 11.64 11.16 -2.03
CA ARG A 564 12.64 11.28 -3.11
C ARG A 564 13.55 10.06 -3.26
N ARG A 565 13.60 9.19 -2.26
CA ARG A 565 14.53 8.06 -2.19
C ARG A 565 13.81 6.82 -1.67
N VAL A 566 12.93 6.26 -2.49
CA VAL A 566 12.27 4.98 -2.19
C VAL A 566 13.18 3.86 -2.67
N MET A 567 13.55 2.94 -1.78
CA MET A 567 14.39 1.79 -2.13
C MET A 567 13.50 0.61 -2.52
N VAL A 568 13.58 0.18 -3.78
CA VAL A 568 12.86 -1.00 -4.29
C VAL A 568 13.80 -1.84 -5.13
N LEU A 569 13.99 -3.10 -4.75
CA LEU A 569 14.87 -4.07 -5.41
C LEU A 569 16.30 -3.54 -5.64
N GLY A 570 16.82 -2.79 -4.68
CA GLY A 570 18.15 -2.16 -4.75
C GLY A 570 18.22 -0.86 -5.57
N ARG A 571 17.13 -0.44 -6.21
CA ARG A 571 17.02 0.82 -6.95
C ARG A 571 16.57 1.94 -6.02
N THR A 572 17.13 3.14 -6.19
CA THR A 572 16.62 4.35 -5.53
C THR A 572 15.69 5.09 -6.49
N ILE A 573 14.40 5.12 -6.17
CA ILE A 573 13.35 5.72 -6.99
C ILE A 573 12.95 7.08 -6.41
N ASP A 574 12.96 8.11 -7.26
CA ASP A 574 12.39 9.43 -6.94
C ASP A 574 10.90 9.45 -7.30
N LEU A 575 10.06 9.08 -6.33
CA LEU A 575 8.62 9.05 -6.51
C LEU A 575 8.06 10.45 -6.81
N ARG A 576 8.59 11.51 -6.19
CA ARG A 576 8.18 12.89 -6.47
C ARG A 576 8.40 13.25 -7.95
N SER A 577 9.54 12.88 -8.53
CA SER A 577 9.81 13.10 -9.94
C SER A 577 8.83 12.36 -10.84
N ILE A 578 8.53 11.08 -10.54
CA ILE A 578 7.59 10.27 -11.32
C ILE A 578 6.17 10.85 -11.25
N ILE A 579 5.72 11.25 -10.06
CA ILE A 579 4.42 11.92 -9.88
C ILE A 579 4.40 13.21 -10.69
N THR A 580 5.44 14.05 -10.60
CA THR A 580 5.52 15.33 -11.32
C THR A 580 5.41 15.13 -12.84
N GLN A 581 6.16 14.19 -13.41
CA GLN A 581 6.13 13.90 -14.84
C GLN A 581 4.76 13.42 -15.31
N ARG A 582 4.14 12.49 -14.59
CA ARG A 582 2.80 11.97 -14.93
C ARG A 582 1.72 13.03 -14.73
N MET A 583 1.83 13.87 -13.70
CA MET A 583 0.91 14.98 -13.46
C MET A 583 0.95 16.01 -14.59
N ASN A 584 2.14 16.39 -15.07
CA ASN A 584 2.32 17.25 -16.24
C ASN A 584 1.64 16.69 -17.51
N LYS A 585 1.64 15.36 -17.67
CA LYS A 585 0.95 14.68 -18.76
C LYS A 585 -0.58 14.72 -18.57
N ILE A 586 -1.08 14.42 -17.37
CA ILE A 586 -2.51 14.44 -17.05
C ILE A 586 -3.12 15.83 -17.27
N PHE A 587 -2.41 16.90 -16.90
CA PHE A 587 -2.89 18.27 -17.15
C PHE A 587 -3.06 18.55 -18.65
N ARG A 588 -2.09 18.15 -19.48
CA ARG A 588 -2.17 18.29 -20.95
C ARG A 588 -3.31 17.47 -21.54
N GLU A 589 -3.41 16.20 -21.16
CA GLU A 589 -4.51 15.31 -21.56
C GLU A 589 -5.89 15.89 -21.15
N ASN A 590 -5.99 16.48 -19.95
CA ASN A 590 -7.25 17.10 -19.51
C ASN A 590 -7.56 18.38 -20.30
N ILE A 591 -6.58 19.25 -20.57
CA ILE A 591 -6.80 20.45 -21.40
C ILE A 591 -7.26 20.03 -22.80
N ASP A 592 -6.56 19.09 -23.43
CA ASP A 592 -6.91 18.58 -24.76
C ASP A 592 -8.34 18.03 -24.80
N PHE A 593 -8.72 17.23 -23.80
CA PHE A 593 -10.09 16.73 -23.65
C PHE A 593 -11.13 17.85 -23.54
N LEU A 594 -10.86 18.89 -22.74
CA LEU A 594 -11.78 20.02 -22.59
C LEU A 594 -11.92 20.82 -23.90
N LEU A 595 -10.84 20.98 -24.66
CA LEU A 595 -10.86 21.61 -25.98
C LEU A 595 -11.64 20.77 -26.99
N GLU A 596 -11.38 19.46 -27.08
CA GLU A 596 -12.12 18.52 -27.94
C GLU A 596 -13.62 18.55 -27.63
N ARG A 597 -13.99 18.62 -26.34
CA ARG A 597 -15.38 18.75 -25.92
C ARG A 597 -16.03 20.04 -26.44
N PHE A 598 -15.34 21.16 -26.38
CA PHE A 598 -15.84 22.43 -26.91
C PHE A 598 -15.94 22.43 -28.44
N GLU A 599 -15.00 21.79 -29.13
CA GLU A 599 -15.03 21.64 -30.58
C GLU A 599 -16.22 20.85 -31.11
N ASN A 600 -16.73 19.93 -30.29
CA ASN A 600 -17.93 19.15 -30.59
C ASN A 600 -19.23 19.84 -30.10
N GLY A 601 -19.14 20.98 -29.43
CA GLY A 601 -20.24 21.73 -28.82
C GLY A 601 -20.83 22.85 -29.68
N ASP A 602 -21.76 23.63 -29.13
CA ASP A 602 -22.14 24.95 -29.68
C ASP A 602 -21.26 26.06 -29.10
N LEU A 603 -21.31 27.23 -29.75
CA LEU A 603 -20.68 28.45 -29.24
C LEU A 603 -21.13 28.82 -27.81
N CYS A 604 -22.36 28.47 -27.41
CA CYS A 604 -22.87 28.73 -26.06
C CYS A 604 -22.09 27.95 -24.99
N GLY A 605 -21.52 26.79 -25.34
CA GLY A 605 -20.65 25.98 -24.49
C GLY A 605 -19.34 26.65 -24.06
N VAL A 606 -19.01 27.84 -24.56
CA VAL A 606 -17.79 28.59 -24.17
C VAL A 606 -17.77 28.92 -22.66
N VAL A 607 -18.94 29.09 -22.03
CA VAL A 607 -19.06 29.34 -20.58
C VAL A 607 -18.70 28.08 -19.79
N GLU A 608 -19.15 26.91 -20.24
CA GLU A 608 -18.78 25.61 -19.64
C GLU A 608 -17.27 25.38 -19.75
N LEU A 609 -16.69 25.63 -20.94
CA LEU A 609 -15.25 25.52 -21.16
C LEU A 609 -14.46 26.42 -20.20
N GLN A 610 -14.88 27.69 -20.06
CA GLN A 610 -14.24 28.63 -19.15
C GLN A 610 -14.29 28.13 -17.70
N GLN A 611 -15.47 27.68 -17.23
CA GLN A 611 -15.62 27.15 -15.88
C GLN A 611 -14.71 25.94 -15.63
N LEU A 612 -14.65 24.99 -16.57
CA LEU A 612 -13.84 23.79 -16.43
C LEU A 612 -12.32 24.10 -16.44
N LEU A 613 -11.89 25.05 -17.26
CA LEU A 613 -10.50 25.53 -17.28
C LEU A 613 -10.14 26.35 -16.03
N ASP A 614 -11.06 27.12 -15.46
CA ASP A 614 -10.85 27.84 -14.20
C ASP A 614 -10.66 26.86 -13.03
N ILE A 615 -11.45 25.77 -12.99
CA ILE A 615 -11.25 24.69 -12.03
C ILE A 615 -9.90 24.02 -12.24
N LEU A 616 -9.51 23.77 -13.48
CA LEU A 616 -8.23 23.14 -13.79
C LEU A 616 -7.03 24.04 -13.41
N GLU A 617 -7.14 25.34 -13.61
CA GLU A 617 -6.15 26.33 -13.19
C GLU A 617 -5.98 26.33 -11.66
N LEU A 618 -7.07 26.37 -10.90
CA LEU A 618 -7.01 26.30 -9.44
C LEU A 618 -6.45 24.95 -8.94
N THR A 619 -6.73 23.87 -9.67
CA THR A 619 -6.15 22.54 -9.40
C THR A 619 -4.64 22.56 -9.59
N HIS A 620 -4.16 23.14 -10.70
CA HIS A 620 -2.74 23.34 -10.96
C HIS A 620 -2.07 24.17 -9.87
N GLN A 621 -2.67 25.29 -9.47
CA GLN A 621 -2.16 26.14 -8.40
C GLN A 621 -2.06 25.41 -7.05
N SER A 622 -3.02 24.54 -6.75
CA SER A 622 -3.04 23.77 -5.50
C SER A 622 -1.95 22.70 -5.46
N ILE A 623 -1.75 21.97 -6.56
CA ILE A 623 -0.72 20.93 -6.67
C ILE A 623 0.69 21.55 -6.77
N SER A 624 0.83 22.68 -7.46
CA SER A 624 2.12 23.39 -7.64
C SER A 624 2.74 23.90 -6.33
N ARG A 625 1.98 23.89 -5.22
CA ARG A 625 2.54 24.16 -3.88
C ARG A 625 3.48 23.05 -3.41
N PHE A 626 3.31 21.84 -3.93
CA PHE A 626 4.05 20.65 -3.52
C PHE A 626 4.98 20.12 -4.62
N LEU A 627 4.56 20.22 -5.89
CA LEU A 627 5.26 19.70 -7.06
C LEU A 627 5.74 20.83 -7.97
N GLU A 628 6.85 20.59 -8.67
CA GLU A 628 7.41 21.52 -9.65
C GLU A 628 6.81 21.23 -11.04
N LEU A 629 5.61 21.74 -11.28
CA LEU A 629 4.89 21.58 -12.57
C LEU A 629 5.31 22.66 -13.58
N ASP A 630 5.10 22.39 -14.87
CA ASP A 630 5.25 23.43 -15.89
C ASP A 630 4.22 24.55 -15.66
N SER A 631 4.48 25.76 -16.14
CA SER A 631 3.51 26.85 -16.03
C SER A 631 2.18 26.48 -16.72
N TYR A 632 1.07 26.66 -16.02
CA TYR A 632 -0.27 26.43 -16.58
C TYR A 632 -0.50 27.22 -17.88
N SER A 633 -0.02 28.46 -17.93
CA SER A 633 -0.11 29.31 -19.12
C SER A 633 0.62 28.74 -20.33
N LEU A 634 1.76 28.07 -20.11
CA LEU A 634 2.52 27.39 -21.15
C LEU A 634 1.81 26.12 -21.61
N MET A 635 1.33 25.29 -20.67
CA MET A 635 0.55 24.08 -20.99
C MET A 635 -0.69 24.42 -21.82
N LEU A 636 -1.43 25.46 -21.42
CA LEU A 636 -2.61 25.93 -22.15
C LEU A 636 -2.25 26.45 -23.55
N SER A 637 -1.18 27.25 -23.65
CA SER A 637 -0.72 27.78 -24.94
C SER A 637 -0.22 26.68 -25.89
N GLU A 638 0.41 25.64 -25.34
CA GLU A 638 0.84 24.43 -26.06
C GLU A 638 -0.37 23.70 -26.65
N MET A 639 -1.37 23.38 -25.84
CA MET A 639 -2.57 22.64 -26.27
C MET A 639 -3.50 23.48 -27.15
N GLN A 640 -3.46 24.82 -27.04
CA GLN A 640 -4.15 25.73 -27.95
C GLN A 640 -3.43 25.92 -29.30
N GLU A 641 -2.26 25.31 -29.49
CA GLU A 641 -1.38 25.47 -30.66
C GLU A 641 -0.92 26.93 -30.87
N ASN A 642 -0.81 27.70 -29.78
CA ASN A 642 -0.54 29.15 -29.78
C ASN A 642 0.90 29.49 -29.36
N LEU A 643 1.85 28.58 -29.56
CA LEU A 643 3.26 28.81 -29.19
C LEU A 643 4.03 29.65 -30.21
N SER A 644 3.63 29.62 -31.49
CA SER A 644 4.31 30.35 -32.56
C SER A 644 4.12 31.86 -32.42
N LEU A 645 5.21 32.62 -32.29
CA LEU A 645 5.21 34.09 -32.18
C LEU A 645 4.51 34.81 -33.35
N VAL A 646 4.34 34.12 -34.49
CA VAL A 646 3.74 34.67 -35.72
C VAL A 646 2.27 34.27 -35.87
N SER A 647 1.78 33.26 -35.13
CA SER A 647 0.38 32.87 -35.15
C SER A 647 -0.42 33.70 -34.14
N TYR A 648 -1.47 34.34 -34.64
CA TYR A 648 -2.55 34.94 -33.84
C TYR A 648 -3.79 34.02 -33.79
N SER A 649 -3.71 32.85 -34.43
CA SER A 649 -4.77 31.85 -34.42
C SER A 649 -4.47 30.82 -33.34
N SER A 650 -5.46 30.55 -32.49
CA SER A 650 -5.50 29.43 -31.56
C SER A 650 -6.63 28.46 -31.93
N ARG A 651 -6.53 27.21 -31.47
CA ARG A 651 -7.56 26.18 -31.61
C ARG A 651 -8.96 26.68 -31.20
N ILE A 652 -9.06 27.36 -30.05
CA ILE A 652 -10.30 28.00 -29.58
C ILE A 652 -10.78 29.10 -30.54
N SER A 653 -9.88 29.97 -31.02
CA SER A 653 -10.27 31.06 -31.94
C SER A 653 -10.80 30.54 -33.27
N SER A 654 -10.17 29.49 -33.82
CA SER A 654 -10.58 28.84 -35.05
C SER A 654 -11.93 28.16 -34.88
N GLN A 655 -12.15 27.51 -33.73
CA GLN A 655 -13.44 26.89 -33.42
C GLN A 655 -14.57 27.92 -33.22
N ILE A 656 -14.30 29.00 -32.49
CA ILE A 656 -15.28 30.09 -32.33
C ILE A 656 -15.64 30.66 -33.70
N TRP A 657 -14.65 30.92 -34.56
CA TRP A 657 -14.91 31.43 -35.90
C TRP A 657 -15.72 30.44 -36.76
N SER A 658 -15.37 29.15 -36.71
CA SER A 658 -16.10 28.09 -37.40
C SER A 658 -17.57 28.07 -36.97
N GLU A 659 -17.86 27.98 -35.67
CA GLU A 659 -19.24 27.99 -35.15
C GLU A 659 -19.95 29.33 -35.41
N MET A 660 -19.21 30.45 -35.44
CA MET A 660 -19.77 31.73 -35.83
C MET A 660 -20.32 31.70 -37.26
N GLN A 661 -19.55 31.13 -38.18
CA GLN A 661 -19.90 31.05 -39.60
C GLN A 661 -20.96 29.97 -39.89
N THR A 662 -20.88 28.81 -39.25
CA THR A 662 -21.72 27.64 -39.56
C THR A 662 -23.05 27.62 -38.82
N ASP A 663 -23.11 28.15 -37.58
CA ASP A 663 -24.30 28.05 -36.73
C ASP A 663 -24.78 29.41 -36.20
N PHE A 664 -23.92 30.20 -35.57
CA PHE A 664 -24.34 31.41 -34.84
C PHE A 664 -24.97 32.47 -35.76
N LEU A 665 -24.20 32.97 -36.73
CA LEU A 665 -24.64 34.02 -37.65
C LEU A 665 -25.87 33.65 -38.48
N PRO A 666 -26.04 32.41 -39.00
CA PRO A 666 -27.28 32.04 -39.68
C PRO A 666 -28.45 31.82 -38.70
N ASN A 667 -28.25 31.13 -37.58
CA ASN A 667 -29.37 30.57 -36.81
C ASN A 667 -29.84 31.40 -35.59
N PHE A 668 -29.07 32.36 -35.09
CA PHE A 668 -29.43 33.13 -33.88
C PHE A 668 -30.07 34.49 -34.20
N ILE A 669 -31.09 34.90 -33.45
CA ILE A 669 -31.80 36.18 -33.61
C ILE A 669 -31.53 37.04 -32.39
N LEU A 670 -31.21 38.32 -32.62
CA LEU A 670 -31.04 39.31 -31.57
C LEU A 670 -32.40 39.75 -31.01
N CYS A 671 -32.59 39.61 -29.70
CA CYS A 671 -33.67 40.27 -28.96
C CYS A 671 -33.15 41.58 -28.35
N ASN A 672 -33.57 42.72 -28.92
CA ASN A 672 -33.12 44.03 -28.46
C ASN A 672 -33.59 44.35 -27.02
N THR A 673 -34.71 43.80 -26.56
CA THR A 673 -35.21 44.06 -25.19
C THR A 673 -34.32 43.41 -24.12
N THR A 674 -33.84 42.19 -24.38
CA THR A 674 -33.01 41.44 -23.42
C THR A 674 -31.52 41.55 -23.71
N GLN A 675 -31.13 42.16 -24.83
CA GLN A 675 -29.74 42.27 -25.32
C GLN A 675 -29.08 40.87 -25.43
N ARG A 676 -29.86 39.87 -25.84
CA ARG A 676 -29.43 38.46 -25.97
C ARG A 676 -29.77 37.92 -27.35
N PHE A 677 -28.90 37.05 -27.86
CA PHE A 677 -29.17 36.24 -29.03
C PHE A 677 -29.86 34.94 -28.62
N VAL A 678 -30.94 34.58 -29.30
CA VAL A 678 -31.71 33.34 -29.07
C VAL A 678 -31.87 32.60 -30.39
N ARG A 679 -31.80 31.27 -30.36
CA ARG A 679 -31.92 30.45 -31.57
C ARG A 679 -33.30 30.63 -32.24
N SER A 680 -33.32 30.79 -33.56
CA SER A 680 -34.55 30.90 -34.34
C SER A 680 -35.38 29.61 -34.30
N ALA A 681 -36.68 29.72 -34.00
CA ALA A 681 -37.62 28.60 -33.99
C ALA A 681 -38.23 28.26 -35.37
N LYS A 682 -38.05 29.14 -36.38
CA LYS A 682 -38.59 28.97 -37.73
C LYS A 682 -37.52 29.31 -38.77
N GLY A 683 -36.91 28.28 -39.35
CA GLY A 683 -35.93 28.38 -40.44
C GLY A 683 -35.43 26.99 -40.87
N THR A 684 -34.91 26.86 -42.09
CA THR A 684 -34.14 25.68 -42.50
C THR A 684 -32.93 25.59 -41.58
N HIS A 685 -32.96 24.68 -40.61
CA HIS A 685 -31.80 24.40 -39.78
C HIS A 685 -30.66 23.99 -40.70
N HIS A 686 -29.65 24.84 -40.86
CA HIS A 686 -28.36 24.39 -41.33
C HIS A 686 -27.80 23.50 -40.22
N SER A 687 -28.17 22.21 -40.24
CA SER A 687 -27.72 21.25 -39.25
C SER A 687 -26.24 21.02 -39.48
N SER A 688 -25.38 21.66 -38.69
CA SER A 688 -24.00 21.25 -38.55
C SER A 688 -24.00 19.83 -37.98
N HIS A 689 -23.52 18.85 -38.76
CA HIS A 689 -23.36 17.49 -38.27
C HIS A 689 -22.25 17.49 -37.22
N ARG A 690 -22.61 17.54 -35.93
CA ARG A 690 -21.65 17.51 -34.82
C ARG A 690 -21.25 16.08 -34.53
N SER A 691 -19.96 15.80 -34.46
CA SER A 691 -19.44 14.54 -33.93
C SER A 691 -19.82 14.41 -32.45
N SER A 692 -20.17 13.20 -32.02
CA SER A 692 -20.34 12.92 -30.60
C SER A 692 -18.99 13.08 -29.90
N ALA A 693 -18.91 13.93 -28.87
CA ALA A 693 -17.70 14.06 -28.06
C ALA A 693 -17.28 12.71 -27.45
N SER A 694 -15.97 12.49 -27.34
CA SER A 694 -15.40 11.33 -26.67
C SER A 694 -15.92 11.23 -25.22
N THR A 695 -16.25 10.01 -24.76
CA THR A 695 -16.58 9.79 -23.35
C THR A 695 -15.28 9.81 -22.55
N GLY A 696 -14.91 10.99 -22.05
CA GLY A 696 -13.69 11.19 -21.27
C GLY A 696 -13.71 10.47 -19.94
N LYS A 697 -12.54 10.37 -19.31
CA LYS A 697 -12.40 9.80 -17.97
C LYS A 697 -13.21 10.64 -16.96
N PRO A 698 -13.91 10.04 -15.98
CA PRO A 698 -14.78 10.79 -15.06
C PRO A 698 -14.07 11.94 -14.33
N TYR A 699 -12.80 11.77 -13.96
CA TYR A 699 -12.01 12.76 -13.24
C TYR A 699 -11.52 13.95 -14.10
N PHE A 700 -11.69 13.91 -15.43
CA PHE A 700 -11.40 15.06 -16.31
C PHE A 700 -12.44 16.19 -16.23
N TYR A 701 -13.59 15.93 -15.59
CA TYR A 701 -14.61 16.94 -15.31
C TYR A 701 -14.34 17.64 -13.97
N CYS A 702 -15.22 17.48 -12.98
CA CYS A 702 -15.12 18.15 -11.67
C CYS A 702 -14.61 17.21 -10.56
N GLY A 703 -14.02 16.07 -10.91
CA GLY A 703 -13.45 15.10 -9.98
C GLY A 703 -14.50 14.16 -9.35
N SER A 704 -15.60 14.68 -8.81
CA SER A 704 -16.71 13.89 -8.28
C SER A 704 -17.95 13.89 -9.19
N HIS A 705 -18.78 12.85 -9.10
CA HIS A 705 -20.02 12.76 -9.86
C HIS A 705 -20.99 13.90 -9.50
N ASP A 706 -21.19 14.15 -8.21
CA ASP A 706 -22.11 15.17 -7.71
C ASP A 706 -21.68 16.59 -8.11
N LEU A 707 -20.38 16.91 -8.01
CA LEU A 707 -19.85 18.19 -8.48
C LEU A 707 -19.99 18.31 -10.00
N THR A 708 -19.78 17.22 -10.75
CA THR A 708 -19.95 17.24 -12.21
C THR A 708 -21.41 17.54 -12.59
N MET A 709 -22.38 16.93 -11.89
CA MET A 709 -23.80 17.23 -12.11
C MET A 709 -24.17 18.67 -11.74
N ALA A 710 -23.63 19.20 -10.64
CA ALA A 710 -23.87 20.60 -10.24
C ALA A 710 -23.35 21.58 -11.31
N TYR A 711 -22.10 21.43 -11.76
CA TYR A 711 -21.52 22.29 -12.79
C TYR A 711 -22.21 22.14 -14.14
N GLN A 712 -22.65 20.93 -14.52
CA GLN A 712 -23.47 20.75 -15.73
C GLN A 712 -24.83 21.43 -15.62
N GLY A 713 -25.48 21.40 -14.45
CA GLY A 713 -26.71 22.14 -14.19
C GLY A 713 -26.51 23.66 -14.31
N LEU A 714 -25.43 24.19 -13.75
CA LEU A 714 -25.07 25.61 -13.85
C LEU A 714 -24.75 26.03 -15.29
N ALA A 715 -23.97 25.23 -16.02
CA ALA A 715 -23.67 25.46 -17.42
C ALA A 715 -24.93 25.40 -18.31
N GLY A 716 -25.90 24.53 -17.95
CA GLY A 716 -27.19 24.41 -18.64
C GLY A 716 -27.98 25.72 -18.71
N LEU A 717 -27.83 26.61 -17.72
CA LEU A 717 -28.49 27.93 -17.71
C LEU A 717 -28.01 28.85 -18.84
N TYR A 718 -26.84 28.58 -19.43
CA TYR A 718 -26.21 29.39 -20.47
C TYR A 718 -26.33 28.79 -21.87
N ARG A 719 -27.06 27.68 -22.05
CA ARG A 719 -27.11 26.95 -23.33
C ARG A 719 -28.05 27.59 -24.37
N ASP A 720 -29.18 28.14 -23.91
CA ASP A 720 -30.27 28.56 -24.80
C ASP A 720 -30.13 29.98 -25.38
N PHE A 721 -29.11 30.72 -24.96
CA PHE A 721 -28.86 32.09 -25.44
C PHE A 721 -27.36 32.39 -25.52
N PHE A 722 -27.02 33.45 -26.25
CA PHE A 722 -25.67 34.04 -26.23
C PHE A 722 -25.77 35.52 -25.82
N GLY A 723 -24.93 35.97 -24.90
CA GLY A 723 -24.92 37.35 -24.41
C GLY A 723 -23.61 37.75 -23.73
N VAL A 724 -23.69 38.71 -22.81
CA VAL A 724 -22.51 39.25 -22.08
C VAL A 724 -21.69 38.17 -21.37
N PRO A 725 -22.26 37.18 -20.65
CA PRO A 725 -21.48 36.13 -19.98
C PRO A 725 -20.63 35.30 -20.95
N HIS A 726 -21.19 34.97 -22.12
CA HIS A 726 -20.48 34.24 -23.16
C HIS A 726 -19.36 35.07 -23.77
N MET A 727 -19.61 36.35 -24.03
CA MET A 727 -18.58 37.25 -24.55
C MET A 727 -17.44 37.45 -23.54
N PHE A 728 -17.74 37.52 -22.23
CA PHE A 728 -16.73 37.55 -21.19
C PHE A 728 -15.85 36.29 -21.22
N ALA A 729 -16.45 35.10 -21.33
CA ALA A 729 -15.73 33.84 -21.47
C ALA A 729 -14.83 33.83 -22.73
N VAL A 730 -15.35 34.29 -23.87
CA VAL A 730 -14.60 34.43 -25.13
C VAL A 730 -13.37 35.34 -24.94
N VAL A 731 -13.54 36.52 -24.35
CA VAL A 731 -12.43 37.46 -24.12
C VAL A 731 -11.38 36.88 -23.18
N LYS A 732 -11.81 36.22 -22.09
CA LYS A 732 -10.92 35.60 -21.11
C LYS A 732 -10.08 34.47 -21.74
N LEU A 733 -10.70 33.59 -22.51
CA LEU A 733 -10.05 32.40 -23.10
C LEU A 733 -9.11 32.74 -24.26
N LEU A 734 -9.46 33.73 -25.08
CA LEU A 734 -8.63 34.16 -26.22
C LEU A 734 -7.49 35.10 -25.82
N GLY A 735 -7.70 35.86 -24.75
CA GLY A 735 -6.77 36.90 -24.31
C GLY A 735 -6.53 37.98 -25.38
N SER A 736 -5.55 38.84 -25.14
CA SER A 736 -5.21 39.94 -26.06
C SER A 736 -4.56 39.45 -27.37
N ARG A 737 -4.04 38.22 -27.40
CA ARG A 737 -3.27 37.70 -28.52
C ARG A 737 -4.14 37.17 -29.66
N SER A 738 -5.16 36.37 -29.35
CA SER A 738 -5.99 35.72 -30.38
C SER A 738 -7.25 36.50 -30.74
N LEU A 739 -7.65 37.47 -29.89
CA LEU A 739 -8.83 38.29 -30.13
C LEU A 739 -8.77 39.11 -31.45
N PRO A 740 -7.64 39.74 -31.85
CA PRO A 740 -7.56 40.47 -33.11
C PRO A 740 -7.83 39.61 -34.34
N ALA A 741 -7.49 38.31 -34.30
CA ALA A 741 -7.73 37.40 -35.41
C ALA A 741 -9.23 37.21 -35.67
N ILE A 742 -10.05 37.09 -34.62
CA ILE A 742 -11.52 36.98 -34.75
C ILE A 742 -12.13 38.28 -35.26
N ILE A 743 -11.66 39.43 -34.75
CA ILE A 743 -12.13 40.74 -35.24
C ILE A 743 -11.84 40.88 -36.74
N ARG A 744 -10.63 40.50 -37.17
CA ARG A 744 -10.27 40.51 -38.60
C ARG A 744 -11.16 39.58 -39.41
N ALA A 745 -11.38 38.35 -38.95
CA ALA A 745 -12.24 37.39 -39.63
C ALA A 745 -13.70 37.90 -39.78
N LEU A 746 -14.23 38.56 -38.74
CA LEU A 746 -15.55 39.19 -38.79
C LEU A 746 -15.62 40.33 -39.81
N LEU A 747 -14.61 41.21 -39.85
CA LEU A 747 -14.55 42.30 -40.82
C LEU A 747 -14.43 41.79 -42.25
N ASP A 748 -13.61 40.76 -42.48
CA ASP A 748 -13.46 40.10 -43.77
C ASP A 748 -14.77 39.45 -44.21
N HIS A 749 -15.52 38.81 -43.30
CA HIS A 749 -16.84 38.24 -43.57
C HIS A 749 -17.89 39.31 -43.90
N ILE A 750 -17.95 40.41 -43.14
CA ILE A 750 -18.85 41.54 -43.43
C ILE A 750 -18.52 42.10 -44.82
N SER A 751 -17.24 42.30 -45.14
CA SER A 751 -16.79 42.77 -46.46
C SER A 751 -17.21 41.83 -47.59
N SER A 752 -17.02 40.52 -47.39
CA SER A 752 -17.44 39.48 -48.35
C SER A 752 -18.95 39.48 -48.57
N LYS A 753 -19.75 39.57 -47.49
CA LYS A 753 -21.21 39.61 -47.55
C LYS A 753 -21.72 40.87 -48.23
N ILE A 754 -21.16 42.05 -47.93
CA ILE A 754 -21.51 43.32 -48.60
C ILE A 754 -21.21 43.23 -50.10
N THR A 755 -20.05 42.69 -50.47
CA THR A 755 -19.65 42.53 -51.87
C THR A 755 -20.59 41.57 -52.62
N GLY A 756 -21.01 40.48 -51.97
CA GLY A 756 -22.00 39.53 -52.51
C GLY A 756 -23.43 40.08 -52.56
N LEU A 757 -23.77 41.01 -51.66
CA LEU A 757 -25.09 41.65 -51.58
C LEU A 757 -25.28 42.72 -52.66
N LEU A 758 -24.21 43.43 -53.04
CA LEU A 758 -24.24 44.51 -54.03
C LEU A 758 -24.93 44.13 -55.37
N PRO A 759 -24.61 43.01 -56.03
CA PRO A 759 -25.31 42.61 -57.25
C PRO A 759 -26.79 42.27 -57.00
N LYS A 760 -27.14 41.69 -55.84
CA LYS A 760 -28.53 41.39 -55.47
C LYS A 760 -29.33 42.68 -55.26
N ILE A 761 -28.75 43.67 -54.59
CA ILE A 761 -29.37 44.99 -54.40
C ILE A 761 -29.54 45.70 -55.74
N ASN A 762 -28.54 45.68 -56.63
CA ASN A 762 -28.66 46.29 -57.96
C ASN A 762 -29.77 45.62 -58.78
N ALA A 763 -29.90 44.30 -58.72
CA ALA A 763 -31.01 43.57 -59.35
C ALA A 763 -32.38 43.95 -58.73
N LEU A 764 -32.46 44.12 -57.41
CA LEU A 764 -33.67 44.63 -56.75
C LEU A 764 -33.98 46.07 -57.16
N GLN A 765 -32.96 46.92 -57.32
CA GLN A 765 -33.09 48.31 -57.74
C GLN A 765 -33.59 48.43 -59.19
N GLU A 766 -33.13 47.58 -60.09
CA GLU A 766 -33.64 47.50 -61.47
C GLU A 766 -35.08 46.98 -61.53
N ALA A 767 -35.47 46.12 -60.58
CA ALA A 767 -36.82 45.59 -60.46
C ALA A 767 -37.81 46.53 -59.75
N LEU A 768 -37.31 47.55 -59.02
CA LEU A 768 -38.13 48.54 -58.33
C LEU A 768 -38.72 49.57 -59.32
N PRO A 769 -39.94 50.10 -59.07
CA PRO A 769 -40.51 51.16 -59.90
C PRO A 769 -39.61 52.40 -59.92
N LYS A 770 -39.38 52.99 -61.09
CA LYS A 770 -38.52 54.18 -61.29
C LYS A 770 -38.97 55.42 -60.50
N SER A 771 -40.23 55.46 -60.05
CA SER A 771 -40.77 56.49 -59.18
C SER A 771 -41.87 55.90 -58.29
N ILE A 772 -41.74 56.05 -56.99
CA ILE A 772 -42.82 55.79 -56.02
C ILE A 772 -43.41 57.17 -55.68
N GLY A 773 -44.61 57.45 -56.20
CA GLY A 773 -45.31 58.69 -55.87
C GLY A 773 -45.82 58.65 -54.42
N LEU A 774 -45.29 59.50 -53.54
CA LEU A 774 -45.91 59.74 -52.24
C LEU A 774 -47.22 60.50 -52.48
N LEU A 775 -48.35 59.92 -52.07
CA LEU A 775 -49.65 60.58 -52.17
C LEU A 775 -49.62 61.88 -51.36
N SER A 776 -49.99 63.01 -51.97
CA SER A 776 -50.19 64.27 -51.25
C SER A 776 -51.38 64.13 -50.31
N PHE A 777 -51.22 64.58 -49.06
CA PHE A 777 -52.27 64.53 -48.02
C PHE A 777 -53.49 65.42 -48.35
N ASP A 778 -53.39 66.31 -49.35
CA ASP A 778 -54.38 67.35 -49.66
C ASP A 778 -55.36 66.96 -50.79
N GLY A 779 -56.04 65.82 -50.63
CA GLY A 779 -57.24 65.46 -51.40
C GLY A 779 -58.46 65.47 -50.48
N GLY A 780 -59.08 66.65 -50.35
CA GLY A 780 -60.11 66.95 -49.36
C GLY A 780 -61.33 66.01 -49.30
N ILE A 781 -61.81 65.87 -48.07
CA ILE A 781 -63.06 65.25 -47.62
C ILE A 781 -64.26 65.86 -48.36
N ALA A 782 -65.03 65.03 -49.07
CA ALA A 782 -66.44 65.29 -49.36
C ALA A 782 -67.20 63.95 -49.41
N GLU A 783 -68.06 63.77 -48.41
CA GLU A 783 -69.06 62.72 -48.21
C GLU A 783 -69.73 62.21 -49.49
N TYR A 784 -69.53 60.93 -49.80
CA TYR A 784 -70.55 59.88 -49.77
C TYR A 784 -69.85 58.54 -50.08
N GLY A 785 -69.73 57.68 -49.06
CA GLY A 785 -69.32 56.27 -49.23
C GLY A 785 -67.85 55.98 -48.90
N LEU A 786 -67.58 55.81 -47.60
CA LEU A 786 -66.31 55.38 -46.98
C LEU A 786 -65.79 53.97 -47.42
N ALA A 787 -66.32 53.40 -48.51
CA ALA A 787 -65.99 52.07 -49.03
C ALA A 787 -65.31 52.09 -50.42
N ALA A 788 -65.25 53.24 -51.11
CA ALA A 788 -64.72 53.33 -52.48
C ALA A 788 -63.32 53.97 -52.59
N ILE A 789 -62.81 54.61 -51.53
CA ILE A 789 -61.52 55.34 -51.57
C ILE A 789 -60.36 54.51 -50.96
N SER A 790 -60.64 53.40 -50.27
CA SER A 790 -59.60 52.51 -49.73
C SER A 790 -59.18 51.36 -50.66
N SER A 791 -59.91 51.07 -51.75
CA SER A 791 -59.79 49.76 -52.42
C SER A 791 -59.20 49.73 -53.84
N PHE A 792 -59.12 50.82 -54.61
CA PHE A 792 -58.66 50.70 -56.02
C PHE A 792 -57.30 51.34 -56.34
N GLY A 793 -56.86 52.38 -55.62
CA GLY A 793 -55.56 53.02 -55.85
C GLY A 793 -54.44 52.47 -54.95
N CYS A 794 -54.63 52.61 -53.63
CA CYS A 794 -53.66 52.12 -52.63
C CYS A 794 -53.56 50.60 -52.64
N GLN A 795 -54.69 49.89 -52.76
CA GLN A 795 -54.68 48.43 -52.77
C GLN A 795 -53.98 47.88 -54.01
N LYS A 796 -54.01 48.54 -55.17
CA LYS A 796 -53.34 48.04 -56.39
C LYS A 796 -51.82 48.26 -56.36
N ILE A 797 -51.36 49.42 -55.88
CA ILE A 797 -49.93 49.70 -55.68
C ILE A 797 -49.36 48.86 -54.54
N VAL A 798 -50.08 48.76 -53.41
CA VAL A 798 -49.70 47.89 -52.29
C VAL A 798 -49.81 46.42 -52.69
N HIS A 799 -50.79 46.00 -53.49
CA HIS A 799 -50.89 44.62 -54.01
C HIS A 799 -49.84 44.34 -55.09
N GLU A 800 -49.37 45.31 -55.87
CA GLU A 800 -48.20 45.17 -56.76
C GLU A 800 -46.88 45.06 -55.95
N ILE A 801 -46.75 45.84 -54.86
CA ILE A 801 -45.64 45.75 -53.91
C ILE A 801 -45.69 44.44 -53.07
N LEU A 802 -46.88 43.94 -52.73
CA LEU A 802 -47.10 42.67 -52.02
C LEU A 802 -47.09 41.45 -52.97
N THR A 803 -47.36 41.60 -54.26
CA THR A 803 -47.17 40.49 -55.24
C THR A 803 -45.72 40.34 -55.67
N TRP A 804 -44.91 41.39 -55.55
CA TRP A 804 -43.45 41.31 -55.53
C TRP A 804 -42.93 40.49 -54.33
N GLU A 805 -43.64 40.53 -53.19
CA GLU A 805 -43.29 39.79 -51.96
C GLU A 805 -43.42 38.27 -52.08
N ALA A 806 -44.21 37.75 -53.03
CA ALA A 806 -44.50 36.32 -53.18
C ALA A 806 -43.60 35.57 -54.19
N LYS A 807 -42.68 36.25 -54.91
CA LYS A 807 -41.99 35.67 -56.09
C LYS A 807 -40.46 35.72 -56.08
N SER A 808 -39.81 36.06 -54.97
CA SER A 808 -38.36 36.32 -54.99
C SER A 808 -37.61 35.58 -53.87
N GLU A 809 -36.98 34.45 -54.22
CA GLU A 809 -35.94 33.81 -53.40
C GLU A 809 -34.79 34.80 -53.08
N VAL A 810 -34.59 35.80 -53.93
CA VAL A 810 -33.59 36.87 -53.75
C VAL A 810 -33.92 37.75 -52.53
N LYS A 811 -35.20 37.98 -52.18
CA LYS A 811 -35.58 38.76 -50.99
C LYS A 811 -35.20 38.03 -49.70
N THR A 812 -35.46 36.73 -49.63
CA THR A 812 -35.12 35.91 -48.47
C THR A 812 -33.60 35.84 -48.26
N GLU A 813 -32.82 35.72 -49.34
CA GLU A 813 -31.37 35.76 -49.26
C GLU A 813 -30.84 37.14 -48.85
N VAL A 814 -31.36 38.23 -49.41
CA VAL A 814 -30.96 39.60 -49.04
C VAL A 814 -31.26 39.90 -47.58
N LEU A 815 -32.42 39.48 -47.06
CA LEU A 815 -32.77 39.64 -45.65
C LEU A 815 -31.89 38.77 -44.73
N HIS A 816 -31.52 37.56 -45.16
CA HIS A 816 -30.62 36.68 -44.44
C HIS A 816 -29.20 37.28 -44.36
N ASP A 817 -28.67 37.76 -45.49
CA ASP A 817 -27.36 38.40 -45.57
C ASP A 817 -27.31 39.70 -44.73
N LEU A 818 -28.37 40.54 -44.77
CA LEU A 818 -28.47 41.73 -43.91
C LEU A 818 -28.55 41.37 -42.42
N LYS A 819 -29.27 40.31 -42.07
CA LYS A 819 -29.39 39.82 -40.69
C LYS A 819 -28.05 39.29 -40.17
N GLU A 820 -27.29 38.57 -40.98
CA GLU A 820 -25.94 38.12 -40.63
C GLU A 820 -25.00 39.30 -40.38
N ILE A 821 -24.98 40.31 -41.27
CA ILE A 821 -24.17 41.53 -41.10
C ILE A 821 -24.56 42.24 -39.80
N GLY A 822 -25.86 42.43 -39.54
CA GLY A 822 -26.35 43.07 -38.31
C GLY A 822 -25.98 42.29 -37.04
N SER A 823 -26.02 40.96 -37.10
CA SER A 823 -25.62 40.08 -35.99
C SER A 823 -24.11 40.20 -35.70
N ALA A 824 -23.28 40.23 -36.74
CA ALA A 824 -21.83 40.41 -36.60
C ALA A 824 -21.45 41.79 -36.01
N LEU A 825 -22.10 42.87 -36.47
CA LEU A 825 -21.91 44.21 -35.91
C LEU A 825 -22.31 44.29 -34.44
N TYR A 826 -23.45 43.71 -34.08
CA TYR A 826 -23.89 43.71 -32.70
C TYR A 826 -23.03 42.81 -31.81
N TRP A 827 -22.55 41.66 -32.32
CA TRP A 827 -21.56 40.83 -31.61
C TRP A 827 -20.30 41.63 -31.25
N MET A 828 -19.78 42.44 -32.19
CA MET A 828 -18.66 43.36 -31.92
C MET A 828 -19.04 44.45 -30.92
N SER A 829 -20.29 44.91 -30.89
CA SER A 829 -20.76 45.85 -29.86
C SER A 829 -20.77 45.22 -28.47
N ILE A 830 -21.17 43.94 -28.31
CA ILE A 830 -21.07 43.23 -27.03
C ILE A 830 -19.60 43.08 -26.62
N LEU A 831 -18.72 42.77 -27.57
CA LEU A 831 -17.28 42.70 -27.33
C LEU A 831 -16.73 44.03 -26.78
N ASP A 832 -17.07 45.16 -27.39
CA ASP A 832 -16.67 46.48 -26.91
C ASP A 832 -17.18 46.78 -25.49
N ILE A 833 -18.44 46.44 -25.19
CA ILE A 833 -19.01 46.58 -23.84
C ILE A 833 -18.20 45.80 -22.80
N VAL A 834 -17.88 44.53 -23.11
CA VAL A 834 -17.09 43.67 -22.20
C VAL A 834 -15.66 44.17 -22.03
N LEU A 835 -15.00 44.60 -23.13
CA LEU A 835 -13.64 45.12 -23.07
C LEU A 835 -13.56 46.39 -22.23
N ARG A 836 -14.53 47.32 -22.36
CA ARG A 836 -14.59 48.52 -21.51
C ARG A 836 -14.77 48.17 -20.04
N GLY A 837 -15.70 47.27 -19.73
CA GLY A 837 -15.93 46.82 -18.35
C GLY A 837 -14.71 46.16 -17.70
N LEU A 838 -13.88 45.46 -18.48
CA LEU A 838 -12.62 44.85 -18.01
C LEU A 838 -11.51 45.88 -17.75
N VAL A 839 -11.48 46.98 -18.49
CA VAL A 839 -10.54 48.09 -18.28
C VAL A 839 -10.90 48.85 -17.00
N ASP A 840 -12.19 49.12 -16.79
CA ASP A 840 -12.68 49.79 -15.58
C ASP A 840 -12.39 48.97 -14.30
N LEU A 841 -12.48 47.64 -14.36
CA LEU A 841 -12.13 46.74 -13.25
C LEU A 841 -10.63 46.70 -12.94
N LYS A 842 -9.75 46.92 -13.93
CA LYS A 842 -8.30 47.00 -13.75
C LYS A 842 -7.82 48.34 -13.19
N GLU A 843 -8.59 49.41 -13.37
CA GLU A 843 -8.30 50.72 -12.75
C GLU A 843 -8.81 50.82 -11.30
N LEU A 844 -9.68 49.90 -10.88
CA LEU A 844 -10.23 49.80 -9.52
C LEU A 844 -9.50 48.78 -8.61
N SER A 845 -8.67 47.89 -9.18
CA SER A 845 -7.78 46.96 -8.45
C SER A 845 -6.36 47.49 -8.39
#